data_AF-A0A9D4QLT7-F1
#
_entry.id   AF-A0A9D4QLT7-F1
#
_cell.length_a   1.000
_cell.length_b   1.000
_cell.length_c   1.000
_cell.angle_alpha   90.00
_cell.angle_beta   90.00
_cell.angle_gamma   90.00
#
_symmetry.space_group_name_H-M   'P 1'
#
loop_
_entity.id
_entity.type
_entity.pdbx_description
1 polymer ?
#
loop_
_entity_poly.entity_id
_entity_poly.type
_entity_poly.pdbx_seq_one_letter_code
_entity_poly.pdbx_strand_id
1 'polypeptide(L)'
;MNWGRVEVFYNGEWGTVCYNGANDAFVNVLCKELGLNNGKLMEFESTVEGIDKLLSDGFICAGNESSIVNCTHNDWGLSYCSHWSDVGVICYVNDCVQNPEIITRHNTSGDLTMYGSVLKASCNPGYTTSHNLTANYMRCMPHGEWEEIRCEKTYDLTFDKPTTDRIPVQCHSSVDFNGFEWPSVAAGTIAADKCSDGYSGKMTRTCNTSGYYGNPVYNCTKQAIYALLNKVKNNVSADDVKETINDLRNEIRTSLHDNKTSVEKTTLHVGDIETATEIMKIITDHFEANSSAIDHVTDSFVDVVDSLISNRTTNSWGALMNKGGAATVINVLDEFISKVANNSAVLKQNLTVAKENIFLEIGSVEQCSKIKFPDSEKNGNVPEWAITRHDTVEVACRGTGGLTFSGSLFRNMTSIMSSKTKDSMHMEINAPVLAFSVHDSITASDAQNITLVFELFNTDLANPSCSFWEKGNSSGEGFWSSDGCKLVEYNQQTGLVTCSCNHLTNFAVLMSPAVTVEKIHHQALSAITVVGCCLSLAGLVTTSVIYVYCWRMVKSNRATLLLNLCAALFVAYLTFLIGIKRTQTMGACTFTAVLLHYVYLVAFFLMLAEGGSIALMVLSPLNKRDCVPYFLAGAYGIPAVIVGVSMVATKLDGYGNDRFCWLSVESGLFWAFAGPVLAIVVTNLIILVLVLKQLFGVAAMSKKTEAEKVKTGVRSVCILLPVLGLTWVFGIFAVNKDTLVFQYVFAIFNSLQGFLIFLVQCVFDRKVRDALRQRKLPWFTSTDVRTGDTEMRSTQKST
;
A
#
# COMPACT_ATOMS: atom_id res chain seq x y z
N MET A 1 -13.85 -2.19 22.62
CA MET A 1 -14.31 -1.60 21.34
C MET A 1 -15.82 -1.70 21.33
N ASN A 2 -16.53 -0.61 21.05
CA ASN A 2 -17.99 -0.61 20.99
C ASN A 2 -18.50 -0.50 19.55
N TRP A 3 -17.65 -0.74 18.55
CA TRP A 3 -18.02 -0.76 17.14
C TRP A 3 -17.13 -1.75 16.38
N GLY A 4 -17.65 -2.29 15.27
CA GLY A 4 -16.93 -3.27 14.45
C GLY A 4 -17.86 -4.08 13.53
N ARG A 5 -17.24 -5.00 12.78
CA ARG A 5 -17.92 -6.00 11.94
C ARG A 5 -18.61 -7.03 12.83
N VAL A 6 -19.81 -7.47 12.43
CA VAL A 6 -20.59 -8.48 13.14
C VAL A 6 -20.19 -9.88 12.68
N GLU A 7 -19.74 -10.70 13.61
CA GLU A 7 -19.43 -12.11 13.41
C GLU A 7 -20.25 -12.97 14.37
N VAL A 8 -20.76 -14.09 13.88
CA VAL A 8 -21.58 -15.05 14.63
C VAL A 8 -20.82 -16.37 14.71
N PHE A 9 -20.79 -16.97 15.89
CA PHE A 9 -20.25 -18.31 16.07
C PHE A 9 -21.38 -19.34 15.95
N TYR A 10 -21.34 -20.16 14.90
CA TYR A 10 -22.36 -21.18 14.64
C TYR A 10 -21.72 -22.50 14.19
N ASN A 11 -22.15 -23.60 14.80
CA ASN A 11 -21.69 -24.96 14.49
C ASN A 11 -20.16 -25.16 14.52
N GLY A 12 -19.47 -24.53 15.47
CA GLY A 12 -18.02 -24.70 15.68
C GLY A 12 -17.12 -23.77 14.87
N GLU A 13 -17.70 -22.89 14.05
CA GLU A 13 -16.97 -21.94 13.20
C GLU A 13 -17.49 -20.51 13.41
N TRP A 14 -16.59 -19.53 13.23
CA TRP A 14 -16.96 -18.11 13.15
C TRP A 14 -17.28 -17.75 11.70
N GLY A 15 -18.22 -16.83 11.50
CA GLY A 15 -18.47 -16.28 10.18
C GLY A 15 -19.32 -15.01 10.20
N THR A 16 -19.43 -14.36 9.04
CA THR A 16 -20.01 -13.02 8.92
C THR A 16 -21.49 -13.07 8.56
N VAL A 17 -22.18 -11.94 8.75
CA VAL A 17 -23.59 -11.76 8.38
C VAL A 17 -23.77 -10.55 7.47
N CYS A 18 -24.74 -10.63 6.56
CA CYS A 18 -25.01 -9.58 5.57
C CYS A 18 -25.95 -8.48 6.10
N TYR A 19 -25.75 -7.25 5.61
CA TYR A 19 -26.57 -6.06 5.85
C TYR A 19 -28.01 -6.16 5.36
N ASN A 20 -28.30 -7.04 4.42
CA ASN A 20 -29.65 -7.18 3.88
C ASN A 20 -30.63 -7.60 4.99
N GLY A 21 -31.51 -6.67 5.40
CA GLY A 21 -32.46 -6.84 6.51
C GLY A 21 -32.04 -6.18 7.83
N ALA A 22 -30.74 -5.95 8.03
CA ALA A 22 -30.21 -5.34 9.25
C ALA A 22 -30.71 -3.89 9.40
N ASN A 23 -31.46 -3.63 10.47
CA ASN A 23 -32.05 -2.32 10.80
C ASN A 23 -31.67 -1.91 12.24
N ASP A 24 -32.13 -0.76 12.71
CA ASP A 24 -31.82 -0.29 14.07
C ASP A 24 -32.30 -1.29 15.16
N ALA A 25 -33.36 -2.07 14.90
CA ALA A 25 -33.83 -3.11 15.82
C ALA A 25 -32.83 -4.29 15.93
N PHE A 26 -32.23 -4.71 14.81
CA PHE A 26 -31.14 -5.69 14.78
C PHE A 26 -29.95 -5.23 15.62
N VAL A 27 -29.53 -3.97 15.43
CA VAL A 27 -28.40 -3.42 16.18
C VAL A 27 -28.71 -3.32 17.67
N ASN A 28 -29.94 -2.94 18.03
CA ASN A 28 -30.35 -2.87 19.42
C ASN A 28 -30.34 -4.24 20.11
N VAL A 29 -30.76 -5.31 19.43
CA VAL A 29 -30.68 -6.68 19.96
C VAL A 29 -29.22 -7.09 20.14
N LEU A 30 -28.38 -6.86 19.13
CA LEU A 30 -26.95 -7.18 19.18
C LEU A 30 -26.22 -6.43 20.30
N CYS A 31 -26.47 -5.13 20.44
CA CYS A 31 -25.83 -4.32 21.47
C CYS A 31 -26.28 -4.74 22.86
N LYS A 32 -27.57 -5.07 23.04
CA LYS A 32 -28.08 -5.62 24.31
C LYS A 32 -27.49 -6.99 24.63
N GLU A 33 -27.34 -7.86 23.64
CA GLU A 33 -26.68 -9.15 23.78
C GLU A 33 -25.22 -8.99 24.26
N LEU A 34 -24.54 -7.93 23.82
CA LEU A 34 -23.19 -7.55 24.27
C LEU A 34 -23.17 -6.77 25.59
N GLY A 35 -24.30 -6.59 26.27
CA GLY A 35 -24.41 -5.86 27.53
C GLY A 35 -24.40 -4.33 27.41
N LEU A 36 -24.73 -3.79 26.24
CA LEU A 36 -24.77 -2.36 25.90
C LEU A 36 -26.23 -1.91 25.60
N ASN A 37 -26.52 -0.60 25.61
CA ASN A 37 -27.92 -0.13 25.58
C ASN A 37 -28.59 -0.23 24.19
N ASN A 38 -28.08 0.52 23.24
CA ASN A 38 -28.59 0.66 21.87
C ASN A 38 -27.42 0.93 20.92
N GLY A 39 -27.69 1.01 19.63
CA GLY A 39 -26.64 1.27 18.65
C GLY A 39 -27.16 1.73 17.31
N LYS A 40 -26.24 1.88 16.36
CA LYS A 40 -26.57 2.21 14.98
C LYS A 40 -25.74 1.38 14.00
N LEU A 41 -26.32 1.14 12.83
CA LEU A 41 -25.60 0.56 11.70
C LEU A 41 -24.45 1.49 11.28
N MET A 42 -23.31 0.88 11.01
CA MET A 42 -22.14 1.54 10.47
C MET A 42 -21.94 1.06 9.03
N GLU A 43 -21.60 1.98 8.14
CA GLU A 43 -21.13 1.64 6.81
C GLU A 43 -19.75 0.99 6.95
N PHE A 44 -19.67 -0.31 6.67
CA PHE A 44 -18.44 -1.09 6.78
C PHE A 44 -17.99 -1.49 5.37
N GLU A 45 -17.04 -0.76 4.80
CA GLU A 45 -16.36 -1.20 3.59
C GLU A 45 -15.36 -2.29 3.96
N SER A 46 -15.74 -3.56 3.74
CA SER A 46 -14.77 -4.65 3.77
C SER A 46 -13.72 -4.42 2.68
N THR A 47 -12.46 -4.28 3.07
CA THR A 47 -11.32 -4.18 2.14
C THR A 47 -10.77 -5.56 1.72
N VAL A 48 -11.36 -6.64 2.23
CA VAL A 48 -10.92 -8.02 2.01
C VAL A 48 -12.11 -8.89 1.60
N GLU A 49 -12.07 -9.44 0.40
CA GLU A 49 -13.07 -10.41 -0.04
C GLU A 49 -12.66 -11.82 0.43
N GLY A 50 -13.49 -12.47 1.25
CA GLY A 50 -13.61 -13.94 1.28
C GLY A 50 -12.56 -14.76 2.04
N ILE A 51 -12.16 -14.39 3.26
CA ILE A 51 -11.44 -15.33 4.16
C ILE A 51 -12.42 -16.05 5.10
N ASP A 52 -13.48 -15.36 5.54
CA ASP A 52 -14.46 -15.86 6.51
C ASP A 52 -15.72 -16.39 5.81
N LYS A 53 -16.38 -17.40 6.39
CA LYS A 53 -17.62 -17.97 5.83
C LYS A 53 -18.79 -17.02 6.07
N LEU A 54 -19.50 -16.63 5.01
CA LEU A 54 -20.75 -15.87 5.13
C LEU A 54 -21.86 -16.81 5.61
N LEU A 55 -22.35 -16.62 6.85
CA LEU A 55 -23.21 -17.58 7.53
C LEU A 55 -24.69 -17.43 7.22
N SER A 56 -25.20 -16.21 7.05
CA SER A 56 -26.62 -15.96 6.78
C SER A 56 -26.85 -14.50 6.33
N ASP A 57 -27.98 -14.24 5.70
CA ASP A 57 -28.54 -12.91 5.43
C ASP A 57 -30.00 -12.81 5.91
N GLY A 58 -30.62 -11.63 5.73
CA GLY A 58 -32.05 -11.44 5.94
C GLY A 58 -32.49 -11.31 7.40
N PHE A 59 -31.62 -10.86 8.31
CA PHE A 59 -31.96 -10.71 9.73
C PHE A 59 -33.02 -9.62 9.94
N ILE A 60 -34.23 -10.02 10.34
CA ILE A 60 -35.35 -9.14 10.68
C ILE A 60 -35.67 -9.34 12.17
N CYS A 61 -35.27 -8.36 12.98
CA CYS A 61 -35.52 -8.33 14.42
C CYS A 61 -36.69 -7.38 14.77
N ALA A 62 -37.45 -7.72 15.82
CA ALA A 62 -38.46 -6.90 16.47
C ALA A 62 -37.86 -5.93 17.52
N GLY A 63 -36.62 -6.16 17.97
CA GLY A 63 -35.89 -5.28 18.88
C GLY A 63 -35.94 -5.70 20.36
N ASN A 64 -36.65 -6.80 20.66
CA ASN A 64 -36.87 -7.34 22.00
C ASN A 64 -36.38 -8.79 22.16
N GLU A 65 -35.77 -9.35 21.12
CA GLU A 65 -35.09 -10.64 21.17
C GLU A 65 -33.89 -10.59 22.13
N SER A 66 -33.56 -11.74 22.72
CA SER A 66 -32.41 -11.88 23.63
C SER A 66 -31.07 -12.02 22.91
N SER A 67 -31.10 -12.37 21.61
CA SER A 67 -29.92 -12.54 20.75
C SER A 67 -30.31 -12.38 19.29
N ILE A 68 -29.39 -11.93 18.45
CA ILE A 68 -29.65 -11.75 17.01
C ILE A 68 -29.95 -13.06 16.27
N VAL A 69 -29.50 -14.20 16.80
CA VAL A 69 -29.80 -15.53 16.22
C VAL A 69 -31.26 -15.95 16.43
N ASN A 70 -31.99 -15.26 17.32
CA ASN A 70 -33.41 -15.51 17.56
C ASN A 70 -34.31 -14.64 16.68
N CYS A 71 -33.74 -13.72 15.89
CA CYS A 71 -34.47 -12.95 14.91
C CYS A 71 -34.88 -13.83 13.73
N THR A 72 -35.84 -13.38 12.92
CA THR A 72 -36.16 -14.12 11.68
C THR A 72 -35.01 -13.89 10.69
N HIS A 73 -34.40 -14.95 10.18
CA HIS A 73 -33.31 -14.88 9.20
C HIS A 73 -33.38 -16.08 8.23
N ASN A 74 -32.62 -16.04 7.15
CA ASN A 74 -32.55 -17.18 6.20
C ASN A 74 -31.79 -18.38 6.81
N ASP A 75 -31.96 -19.58 6.24
CA ASP A 75 -31.31 -20.77 6.78
C ASP A 75 -29.77 -20.63 6.84
N TRP A 76 -29.16 -21.12 7.92
CA TRP A 76 -27.71 -21.06 8.12
C TRP A 76 -26.95 -21.72 6.96
N GLY A 77 -25.96 -21.03 6.40
CA GLY A 77 -25.19 -21.44 5.22
C GLY A 77 -25.80 -21.05 3.88
N LEU A 78 -26.97 -20.41 3.87
CA LEU A 78 -27.60 -19.82 2.69
C LEU A 78 -27.59 -18.29 2.81
N SER A 79 -26.84 -17.65 1.92
CA SER A 79 -26.81 -16.18 1.79
C SER A 79 -26.66 -15.81 0.32
N TYR A 80 -27.39 -14.79 -0.12
CA TYR A 80 -27.30 -14.25 -1.49
C TYR A 80 -26.41 -13.00 -1.56
N CYS A 81 -25.73 -12.67 -0.46
CA CYS A 81 -24.86 -11.51 -0.35
C CYS A 81 -23.40 -11.82 -0.65
N SER A 82 -22.62 -10.77 -0.85
CA SER A 82 -21.15 -10.81 -0.89
C SER A 82 -20.57 -10.14 0.37
N HIS A 83 -19.30 -10.40 0.69
CA HIS A 83 -18.61 -9.78 1.84
C HIS A 83 -18.52 -8.25 1.77
N TRP A 84 -18.74 -7.65 0.60
CA TRP A 84 -18.92 -6.20 0.44
C TRP A 84 -20.13 -5.65 1.18
N SER A 85 -21.02 -6.53 1.63
CA SER A 85 -22.24 -6.19 2.37
C SER A 85 -22.22 -6.74 3.79
N ASP A 86 -21.05 -7.09 4.35
CA ASP A 86 -20.92 -7.47 5.76
C ASP A 86 -21.42 -6.35 6.68
N VAL A 87 -22.11 -6.71 7.77
CA VAL A 87 -22.67 -5.71 8.70
C VAL A 87 -21.60 -5.15 9.63
N GLY A 88 -21.51 -3.82 9.70
CA GLY A 88 -20.86 -3.11 10.79
C GLY A 88 -21.87 -2.47 11.73
N VAL A 89 -21.56 -2.45 13.03
CA VAL A 89 -22.37 -1.78 14.05
C VAL A 89 -21.52 -0.92 14.97
N ILE A 90 -22.15 0.08 15.59
CA ILE A 90 -21.66 0.76 16.79
C ILE A 90 -22.71 0.68 17.88
N CYS A 91 -22.31 0.25 19.06
CA CYS A 91 -23.09 0.17 20.28
C CYS A 91 -22.73 1.30 21.25
N TYR A 92 -23.72 1.88 21.91
CA TYR A 92 -23.53 2.98 22.83
C TYR A 92 -23.52 2.49 24.29
N VAL A 93 -22.61 3.05 25.08
CA VAL A 93 -22.37 2.67 26.48
C VAL A 93 -23.35 3.40 27.43
N ASN A 94 -23.96 4.52 27.00
CA ASN A 94 -25.01 5.26 27.72
C ASN A 94 -25.90 6.05 26.74
N ASP A 95 -27.17 6.31 27.09
CA ASP A 95 -28.19 6.96 26.23
C ASP A 95 -27.91 8.44 25.85
N CYS A 96 -26.76 9.00 26.22
CA CYS A 96 -26.38 10.37 25.92
C CYS A 96 -24.89 10.49 25.58
N VAL A 97 -24.48 10.03 24.39
CA VAL A 97 -23.24 10.49 23.74
C VAL A 97 -23.48 10.62 22.22
N GLN A 98 -23.98 11.77 21.80
CA GLN A 98 -23.82 12.25 20.42
C GLN A 98 -22.64 13.21 20.41
N ASN A 99 -21.57 12.90 19.67
CA ASN A 99 -20.52 13.88 19.37
C ASN A 99 -21.05 14.87 18.31
N PRO A 100 -20.98 16.19 18.50
CA PRO A 100 -21.59 17.16 17.60
C PRO A 100 -20.62 17.55 16.49
N GLU A 101 -20.72 16.89 15.33
CA GLU A 101 -20.38 17.52 14.04
C GLU A 101 -21.44 17.17 12.98
N ILE A 102 -22.36 18.13 12.79
CA ILE A 102 -23.01 18.48 11.51
C ILE A 102 -23.85 17.36 10.84
N ILE A 103 -25.10 17.20 11.29
CA ILE A 103 -26.22 16.89 10.39
C ILE A 103 -26.70 18.22 9.81
N THR A 104 -26.15 18.65 8.67
CA THR A 104 -26.91 19.50 7.73
C THR A 104 -27.52 18.58 6.67
N ARG A 105 -28.61 17.92 7.05
CA ARG A 105 -29.63 17.52 6.09
C ARG A 105 -30.99 17.80 6.69
N HIS A 106 -31.40 19.06 6.62
CA HIS A 106 -32.71 19.45 6.07
C HIS A 106 -32.73 20.97 5.85
N ASN A 107 -33.34 21.35 4.74
CA ASN A 107 -33.32 22.68 4.15
C ASN A 107 -34.24 23.63 4.94
N THR A 108 -33.70 24.39 5.90
CA THR A 108 -34.42 25.52 6.53
C THR A 108 -33.49 26.71 6.67
N SER A 109 -33.81 27.77 5.93
CA SER A 109 -33.13 29.06 5.90
C SER A 109 -33.40 29.86 7.18
N GLY A 110 -32.50 29.72 8.17
CA GLY A 110 -32.36 30.65 9.29
C GLY A 110 -30.94 31.19 9.32
N ASP A 111 -30.79 32.50 9.40
CA ASP A 111 -29.47 33.14 9.51
C ASP A 111 -28.94 33.01 10.94
N LEU A 112 -27.76 32.43 11.07
CA LEU A 112 -26.99 32.39 12.31
C LEU A 112 -25.98 33.54 12.24
N THR A 113 -26.15 34.55 13.08
CA THR A 113 -25.21 35.68 13.17
C THR A 113 -24.52 35.69 14.53
N MET A 114 -23.19 35.74 14.49
CA MET A 114 -22.33 35.66 15.65
C MET A 114 -21.86 37.06 16.06
N TYR A 115 -22.14 37.47 17.30
CA TYR A 115 -21.63 38.71 17.89
C TYR A 115 -20.82 38.37 19.14
N GLY A 116 -19.49 38.30 18.99
CA GLY A 116 -18.61 37.86 20.08
C GLY A 116 -18.90 36.42 20.50
N SER A 117 -19.09 36.16 21.80
CA SER A 117 -19.34 34.83 22.39
C SER A 117 -20.82 34.48 22.57
N VAL A 118 -21.73 35.21 21.93
CA VAL A 118 -23.19 34.99 22.01
C VAL A 118 -23.70 34.58 20.64
N LEU A 119 -24.41 33.46 20.59
CA LEU A 119 -25.01 32.90 19.38
C LEU A 119 -26.48 33.30 19.32
N LYS A 120 -26.86 34.12 18.34
CA LYS A 120 -28.24 34.59 18.19
C LYS A 120 -28.89 33.90 16.99
N ALA A 121 -29.89 33.08 17.24
CA ALA A 121 -30.72 32.47 16.21
C ALA A 121 -31.97 33.33 15.98
N SER A 122 -32.19 33.79 14.75
CA SER A 122 -33.40 34.53 14.38
C SER A 122 -34.21 33.72 13.38
N CYS A 123 -35.47 33.43 13.71
CA CYS A 123 -36.42 32.84 12.76
C CYS A 123 -36.94 33.93 11.82
N ASN A 124 -36.69 33.80 10.51
CA ASN A 124 -37.27 34.71 9.52
C ASN A 124 -38.76 34.38 9.29
N PRO A 125 -39.71 35.30 9.52
CA PRO A 125 -41.12 35.08 9.26
C PRO A 125 -41.38 35.38 7.78
N GLY A 126 -41.20 34.40 6.89
CA GLY A 126 -41.26 34.73 5.48
C GLY A 126 -41.30 33.60 4.46
N TYR A 127 -41.76 32.39 4.79
CA TYR A 127 -42.20 31.43 3.77
C TYR A 127 -43.34 30.57 4.32
N THR A 128 -44.56 30.96 3.97
CA THR A 128 -45.75 30.12 4.07
C THR A 128 -45.83 29.26 2.81
N THR A 129 -45.59 27.95 2.94
CA THR A 129 -46.16 26.96 2.02
C THR A 129 -46.83 25.86 2.83
N SER A 130 -48.06 25.57 2.44
CA SER A 130 -49.05 24.74 3.11
C SER A 130 -48.51 23.36 3.48
N HIS A 131 -48.20 23.14 4.74
CA HIS A 131 -48.51 21.96 5.56
C HIS A 131 -47.97 22.28 6.97
N ASN A 132 -48.83 22.15 8.00
CA ASN A 132 -48.49 22.46 9.40
C ASN A 132 -47.21 21.74 9.84
N LEU A 133 -46.09 22.46 9.93
CA LEU A 133 -44.88 22.03 10.62
C LEU A 133 -44.60 23.03 11.74
N THR A 134 -45.10 22.73 12.93
CA THR A 134 -44.56 23.28 14.18
C THR A 134 -43.18 22.68 14.38
N ALA A 135 -42.13 23.51 14.35
CA ALA A 135 -40.79 23.08 14.75
C ALA A 135 -40.76 22.92 16.27
N ASN A 136 -40.72 21.68 16.74
CA ASN A 136 -40.57 21.34 18.16
C ASN A 136 -39.11 20.90 18.39
N TYR A 137 -38.49 21.41 19.46
CA TYR A 137 -37.15 20.99 19.88
C TYR A 137 -37.25 20.06 21.09
N MET A 138 -36.47 18.99 21.12
CA MET A 138 -36.41 18.09 22.28
C MET A 138 -35.18 18.42 23.14
N ARG A 139 -35.38 18.61 24.45
CA ARG A 139 -34.31 18.81 25.45
C ARG A 139 -34.18 17.56 26.31
N CYS A 140 -32.97 17.03 26.43
CA CYS A 140 -32.69 15.92 27.33
C CYS A 140 -32.43 16.45 28.75
N MET A 141 -33.12 15.88 29.73
CA MET A 141 -33.00 16.24 31.15
C MET A 141 -31.96 15.35 31.86
N PRO A 142 -31.39 15.78 33.00
CA PRO A 142 -30.32 15.06 33.71
C PRO A 142 -30.67 13.64 34.19
N HIS A 143 -31.92 13.22 34.05
CA HIS A 143 -32.43 11.89 34.42
C HIS A 143 -32.79 11.01 33.21
N GLY A 144 -32.48 11.45 31.98
CA GLY A 144 -32.54 10.60 30.78
C GLY A 144 -33.86 10.60 30.00
N GLU A 145 -34.84 11.45 30.33
CA GLU A 145 -36.06 11.63 29.53
C GLU A 145 -36.03 12.90 28.66
N TRP A 146 -36.79 12.87 27.56
CA TRP A 146 -36.89 13.97 26.60
C TRP A 146 -38.14 14.84 26.85
N GLU A 147 -37.98 16.17 26.83
CA GLU A 147 -39.07 17.14 26.93
C GLU A 147 -39.19 17.98 25.65
N GLU A 148 -40.42 18.20 25.17
CA GLU A 148 -40.72 18.91 23.92
C GLU A 148 -40.95 20.42 24.15
N ILE A 149 -40.08 21.26 23.58
CA ILE A 149 -40.14 22.74 23.69
C ILE A 149 -40.72 23.33 22.40
N ARG A 150 -41.85 24.02 22.53
CA ARG A 150 -42.49 24.79 21.46
C ARG A 150 -41.84 26.17 21.33
N CYS A 151 -41.41 26.54 20.12
CA CYS A 151 -40.84 27.86 19.83
C CYS A 151 -41.91 28.96 19.83
N GLU A 152 -42.13 29.63 20.96
CA GLU A 152 -42.93 30.87 21.01
C GLU A 152 -42.16 32.12 21.47
N LYS A 153 -40.88 32.02 21.88
CA LYS A 153 -40.07 33.20 22.24
C LYS A 153 -38.60 33.05 21.86
N THR A 154 -38.00 34.18 21.46
CA THR A 154 -36.55 34.35 21.28
C THR A 154 -35.86 34.27 22.64
N TYR A 155 -34.85 33.40 22.76
CA TYR A 155 -34.00 33.30 23.94
C TYR A 155 -32.59 33.76 23.58
N ASP A 156 -32.01 34.66 24.37
CA ASP A 156 -30.59 34.99 24.30
C ASP A 156 -29.83 33.94 25.13
N LEU A 157 -29.06 33.08 24.47
CA LEU A 157 -28.18 32.11 25.11
C LEU A 157 -26.88 32.79 25.52
N THR A 158 -26.76 33.17 26.78
CA THR A 158 -25.48 33.59 27.37
C THR A 158 -24.69 32.36 27.79
N PHE A 159 -23.64 32.03 27.05
CA PHE A 159 -22.61 31.12 27.53
C PHE A 159 -21.67 31.90 28.45
N ASP A 160 -21.47 31.39 29.66
CA ASP A 160 -20.44 31.90 30.55
C ASP A 160 -19.07 31.83 29.85
N LYS A 161 -18.26 32.88 30.05
CA LYS A 161 -16.95 33.08 29.43
C LYS A 161 -16.13 31.78 29.37
N PRO A 162 -15.53 31.44 28.23
CA PRO A 162 -14.42 30.50 28.23
C PRO A 162 -13.26 31.19 28.93
N THR A 163 -12.95 30.77 30.14
CA THR A 163 -11.59 30.91 30.67
C THR A 163 -10.67 30.29 29.64
N THR A 164 -9.65 31.04 29.23
CA THR A 164 -8.57 30.57 28.37
C THR A 164 -7.81 29.45 29.08
N ASP A 165 -8.34 28.24 29.02
CA ASP A 165 -7.64 27.00 29.33
C ASP A 165 -8.09 25.98 28.28
N ARG A 166 -7.16 25.55 27.42
CA ARG A 166 -7.38 24.41 26.53
C ARG A 166 -7.74 23.23 27.43
N ILE A 167 -8.92 22.63 27.27
CA ILE A 167 -9.24 21.36 27.94
C ILE A 167 -8.11 20.38 27.57
N PRO A 168 -7.30 19.92 28.54
CA PRO A 168 -6.22 19.01 28.24
C PRO A 168 -6.83 17.70 27.76
N VAL A 169 -6.49 17.32 26.52
CA VAL A 169 -6.83 15.99 26.00
C VAL A 169 -6.23 14.97 26.96
N GLN A 170 -7.04 14.04 27.46
CA GLN A 170 -6.63 13.06 28.45
C GLN A 170 -7.25 11.69 28.14
N CYS A 171 -6.51 10.63 28.42
CA CYS A 171 -7.05 9.29 28.43
C CYS A 171 -7.82 9.09 29.73
N HIS A 172 -9.08 8.69 29.61
CA HIS A 172 -9.94 8.43 30.75
C HIS A 172 -9.69 7.02 31.30
N SER A 173 -10.02 6.83 32.57
CA SER A 173 -9.88 5.53 33.24
C SER A 173 -10.57 4.43 32.46
N SER A 174 -9.86 3.32 32.22
CA SER A 174 -10.36 2.22 31.42
C SER A 174 -9.85 0.88 31.95
N VAL A 175 -10.64 -0.17 31.77
CA VAL A 175 -10.22 -1.54 32.04
C VAL A 175 -9.71 -2.14 30.74
N ASP A 176 -8.55 -2.79 30.77
CA ASP A 176 -8.04 -3.52 29.60
C ASP A 176 -8.64 -4.93 29.46
N PHE A 177 -8.26 -5.62 28.38
CA PHE A 177 -8.76 -6.96 28.07
C PHE A 177 -8.31 -8.04 29.08
N ASN A 178 -7.31 -7.74 29.91
CA ASN A 178 -6.84 -8.61 30.99
C ASN A 178 -7.43 -8.21 32.35
N GLY A 179 -8.38 -7.27 32.39
CA GLY A 179 -9.06 -6.84 33.60
C GLY A 179 -8.31 -5.82 34.45
N PHE A 180 -7.20 -5.24 33.96
CA PHE A 180 -6.46 -4.22 34.72
C PHE A 180 -7.06 -2.83 34.55
N GLU A 181 -7.25 -2.13 35.68
CA GLU A 181 -7.71 -0.75 35.73
C GLU A 181 -6.57 0.22 35.45
N TRP A 182 -6.75 1.09 34.46
CA TRP A 182 -5.81 2.16 34.14
C TRP A 182 -6.36 3.50 34.63
N PRO A 183 -5.56 4.34 35.32
CA PRO A 183 -6.00 5.64 35.82
C PRO A 183 -6.25 6.64 34.68
N SER A 184 -6.78 7.82 34.95
CA SER A 184 -6.83 8.89 33.94
C SER A 184 -5.49 9.62 33.85
N VAL A 185 -4.93 9.78 32.64
CA VAL A 185 -3.64 10.49 32.41
C VAL A 185 -3.72 11.44 31.22
N ALA A 186 -2.90 12.49 31.23
CA ALA A 186 -2.87 13.49 30.14
C ALA A 186 -2.36 12.88 28.82
N ALA A 187 -2.83 13.39 27.68
CA ALA A 187 -2.38 12.98 26.35
C ALA A 187 -0.86 13.17 26.19
N GLY A 188 -0.20 12.15 25.63
CA GLY A 188 1.26 12.10 25.49
C GLY A 188 2.00 11.57 26.72
N THR A 189 1.32 11.24 27.81
CA THR A 189 1.93 10.64 29.01
C THR A 189 1.76 9.11 29.06
N ILE A 190 2.50 8.45 29.94
CA ILE A 190 2.45 7.00 30.14
C ILE A 190 1.81 6.73 31.50
N ALA A 191 0.69 6.01 31.51
CA ALA A 191 0.12 5.46 32.72
C ALA A 191 0.93 4.25 33.17
N ALA A 192 1.15 4.09 34.47
CA ALA A 192 1.91 2.97 35.02
C ALA A 192 1.25 2.46 36.30
N ASP A 193 1.24 1.14 36.47
CA ASP A 193 0.76 0.49 37.70
C ASP A 193 1.67 -0.69 38.10
N LYS A 194 1.47 -1.22 39.31
CA LYS A 194 2.20 -2.36 39.86
C LYS A 194 1.68 -3.67 39.26
N CYS A 195 2.59 -4.63 39.10
CA CYS A 195 2.22 -5.99 38.74
C CYS A 195 1.45 -6.67 39.87
N SER A 196 0.63 -7.68 39.52
CA SER A 196 -0.09 -8.52 40.48
C SER A 196 0.84 -9.25 41.45
N ASP A 197 0.29 -9.70 42.58
CA ASP A 197 1.04 -10.45 43.59
C ASP A 197 1.76 -11.67 42.97
N GLY A 198 3.05 -11.82 43.32
CA GLY A 198 3.94 -12.85 42.74
C GLY A 198 4.76 -12.39 41.53
N TYR A 199 4.54 -11.17 41.04
CA TYR A 199 5.31 -10.54 39.97
C TYR A 199 6.03 -9.27 40.46
N SER A 200 7.17 -8.97 39.85
CA SER A 200 7.97 -7.76 40.07
C SER A 200 8.03 -6.94 38.78
N GLY A 201 8.02 -5.62 38.89
CA GLY A 201 8.06 -4.72 37.74
C GLY A 201 6.90 -3.73 37.73
N LYS A 202 6.62 -3.17 36.56
CA LYS A 202 5.53 -2.21 36.35
C LYS A 202 4.86 -2.46 35.01
N MET A 203 3.54 -2.46 35.01
CA MET A 203 2.76 -2.40 33.77
C MET A 203 2.67 -0.95 33.30
N THR A 204 2.76 -0.71 31.99
CA THR A 204 2.69 0.64 31.42
C THR A 204 1.77 0.71 30.22
N ARG A 205 1.14 1.86 30.00
CA ARG A 205 0.24 2.10 28.87
C ARG A 205 0.35 3.53 28.38
N THR A 206 0.66 3.71 27.10
CA THR A 206 0.86 5.06 26.52
C THR A 206 -0.48 5.69 26.15
N CYS A 207 -0.68 6.94 26.57
CA CYS A 207 -1.82 7.75 26.16
C CYS A 207 -1.46 8.56 24.91
N ASN A 208 -2.17 8.35 23.80
CA ASN A 208 -1.88 9.05 22.55
C ASN A 208 -2.33 10.52 22.58
N THR A 209 -1.90 11.31 21.61
CA THR A 209 -2.24 12.74 21.48
C THR A 209 -3.73 12.99 21.23
N SER A 210 -4.48 11.96 20.84
CA SER A 210 -5.92 12.00 20.58
C SER A 210 -6.77 11.60 21.80
N GLY A 211 -6.16 11.29 22.95
CA GLY A 211 -6.86 10.94 24.19
C GLY A 211 -7.31 9.49 24.31
N TYR A 212 -6.70 8.58 23.54
CA TYR A 212 -6.95 7.13 23.63
C TYR A 212 -5.72 6.37 24.12
N TYR A 213 -5.96 5.37 24.95
CA TYR A 213 -4.91 4.47 25.40
C TYR A 213 -4.48 3.51 24.29
N GLY A 214 -3.16 3.37 24.10
CA GLY A 214 -2.56 2.34 23.27
C GLY A 214 -2.60 0.95 23.92
N ASN A 215 -1.92 -0.02 23.31
CA ASN A 215 -1.80 -1.37 23.87
C ASN A 215 -0.98 -1.36 25.17
N PRO A 216 -1.44 -2.05 26.23
CA PRO A 216 -0.70 -2.17 27.48
C PRO A 216 0.57 -3.01 27.29
N VAL A 217 1.65 -2.60 27.95
CA VAL A 217 2.94 -3.29 28.02
C VAL A 217 3.12 -3.81 29.44
N TYR A 218 3.03 -5.13 29.60
CA TYR A 218 3.20 -5.81 30.89
C TYR A 218 4.66 -6.16 31.14
N ASN A 219 5.46 -5.18 31.60
CA ASN A 219 6.83 -5.44 32.04
C ASN A 219 6.85 -6.00 33.47
N CYS A 220 6.19 -7.16 33.61
CA CYS A 220 6.07 -7.92 34.82
C CYS A 220 6.92 -9.18 34.70
N THR A 221 7.72 -9.45 35.72
CA THR A 221 8.61 -10.61 35.80
C THR A 221 8.23 -11.45 37.00
N LYS A 222 8.05 -12.74 36.82
CA LYS A 222 7.76 -13.68 37.90
C LYS A 222 8.88 -13.61 38.94
N GLN A 223 8.51 -13.55 40.22
CA GLN A 223 9.51 -13.41 41.31
C GLN A 223 10.58 -14.50 41.29
N ALA A 224 10.23 -15.73 40.88
CA ALA A 224 11.18 -16.82 40.73
C ALA A 224 12.26 -16.52 39.67
N ILE A 225 11.87 -16.03 38.49
CA ILE A 225 12.81 -15.65 37.41
C ILE A 225 13.65 -14.44 37.84
N TYR A 226 13.03 -13.46 38.51
CA TYR A 226 13.74 -12.29 39.02
C TYR A 226 14.76 -12.65 40.12
N ALA A 227 14.45 -13.65 40.96
CA ALA A 227 15.38 -14.17 41.96
C ALA A 227 16.61 -14.81 41.30
N LEU A 228 16.42 -15.55 40.20
CA LEU A 228 17.54 -16.09 39.41
C LEU A 228 18.42 -14.98 38.84
N LEU A 229 17.84 -13.90 38.30
CA LEU A 229 18.61 -12.74 37.83
C LEU A 229 19.51 -12.17 38.93
N ASN A 230 18.96 -11.99 40.14
CA ASN A 230 19.74 -11.48 41.27
C ASN A 230 20.81 -12.46 41.76
N LYS A 231 20.57 -13.78 41.67
CA LYS A 231 21.56 -14.81 41.98
C LYS A 231 22.78 -14.65 41.05
N VAL A 232 22.55 -14.59 39.74
CA VAL A 232 23.64 -14.48 38.75
C VAL A 232 24.31 -13.10 38.80
N LYS A 233 23.60 -12.00 39.08
CA LYS A 233 24.24 -10.67 39.19
C LYS A 233 25.21 -10.55 40.37
N ASN A 234 25.00 -11.31 41.44
CA ASN A 234 25.75 -11.17 42.69
C ASN A 234 26.82 -12.25 42.92
N ASN A 235 26.72 -13.41 42.26
CA ASN A 235 27.68 -14.52 42.42
C ASN A 235 27.81 -15.30 41.10
N VAL A 236 28.99 -15.26 40.48
CA VAL A 236 29.23 -15.88 39.16
C VAL A 236 30.40 -16.86 39.23
N SER A 237 30.14 -18.08 39.74
CA SER A 237 31.05 -19.22 39.51
C SER A 237 30.57 -20.09 38.34
N ALA A 238 31.46 -20.91 37.78
CA ALA A 238 31.12 -21.81 36.66
C ALA A 238 30.05 -22.86 37.03
N ASP A 239 30.02 -23.32 38.29
CA ASP A 239 28.99 -24.23 38.79
C ASP A 239 27.63 -23.52 38.93
N ASP A 240 27.63 -22.25 39.33
CA ASP A 240 26.43 -21.41 39.39
C ASP A 240 25.79 -21.23 38.00
N VAL A 241 26.60 -21.14 36.93
CA VAL A 241 26.12 -21.02 35.54
C VAL A 241 25.31 -22.24 35.13
N LYS A 242 25.80 -23.46 35.41
CA LYS A 242 25.12 -24.71 35.04
C LYS A 242 23.83 -24.90 35.84
N GLU A 243 23.83 -24.59 37.13
CA GLU A 243 22.62 -24.69 37.95
C GLU A 243 21.57 -23.67 37.49
N THR A 244 21.98 -22.42 37.28
CA THR A 244 21.04 -21.35 36.93
C THR A 244 20.37 -21.56 35.58
N ILE A 245 21.07 -22.06 34.55
CA ILE A 245 20.40 -22.34 33.27
C ILE A 245 19.34 -23.45 33.40
N ASN A 246 19.55 -24.42 34.29
CA ASN A 246 18.58 -25.48 34.55
C ASN A 246 17.38 -24.95 35.33
N ASP A 247 17.62 -24.15 36.36
CA ASP A 247 16.55 -23.51 37.13
C ASP A 247 15.70 -22.60 36.23
N LEU A 248 16.35 -21.81 35.37
CA LEU A 248 15.67 -20.95 34.39
C LEU A 248 14.82 -21.78 33.42
N ARG A 249 15.38 -22.87 32.89
CA ARG A 249 14.67 -23.80 32.00
C ARG A 249 13.41 -24.34 32.66
N ASN A 250 13.52 -24.82 33.91
CA ASN A 250 12.41 -25.39 34.65
C ASN A 250 11.32 -24.35 34.93
N GLU A 251 11.71 -23.12 35.29
CA GLU A 251 10.77 -22.05 35.61
C GLU A 251 9.98 -21.58 34.37
N ILE A 252 10.66 -21.42 33.24
CA ILE A 252 10.05 -21.06 31.94
C ILE A 252 9.11 -22.17 31.50
N ARG A 253 9.55 -23.44 31.57
CA ARG A 253 8.74 -24.60 31.18
C ARG A 253 7.49 -24.75 32.05
N THR A 254 7.62 -24.56 33.36
CA THR A 254 6.49 -24.58 34.29
C THR A 254 5.48 -23.49 33.95
N SER A 255 5.96 -22.30 33.61
CA SER A 255 5.11 -21.16 33.24
C SER A 255 4.36 -21.36 31.91
N LEU A 256 4.86 -22.24 31.03
CA LEU A 256 4.21 -22.59 29.75
C LEU A 256 3.28 -23.81 29.83
N HIS A 257 3.39 -24.64 30.87
CA HIS A 257 2.67 -25.92 31.02
C HIS A 257 1.63 -25.96 32.16
N ASP A 258 1.38 -24.85 32.86
CA ASP A 258 0.47 -24.86 34.01
C ASP A 258 -0.98 -25.09 33.55
N ASN A 259 -1.46 -26.32 33.72
CA ASN A 259 -2.70 -26.84 33.15
C ASN A 259 -3.91 -26.55 34.05
N LYS A 260 -3.91 -25.42 34.79
CA LYS A 260 -5.01 -25.08 35.70
C LYS A 260 -6.20 -24.54 34.90
N THR A 261 -7.30 -25.29 35.00
CA THR A 261 -8.60 -25.13 34.36
C THR A 261 -9.39 -23.90 34.81
N SER A 262 -8.81 -22.70 34.71
CA SER A 262 -9.50 -21.47 35.06
C SER A 262 -8.95 -20.30 34.23
N VAL A 263 -9.52 -20.09 33.04
CA VAL A 263 -9.69 -18.83 32.25
C VAL A 263 -8.51 -17.83 32.07
N GLU A 264 -7.47 -17.83 32.89
CA GLU A 264 -6.19 -17.17 32.65
C GLU A 264 -5.29 -18.13 31.85
N LYS A 265 -5.21 -17.93 30.54
CA LYS A 265 -4.15 -18.51 29.70
C LYS A 265 -2.81 -18.11 30.32
N THR A 266 -2.10 -19.07 30.92
CA THR A 266 -0.76 -18.86 31.47
C THR A 266 0.21 -18.60 30.32
N THR A 267 0.56 -17.33 30.10
CA THR A 267 1.50 -16.88 29.06
C THR A 267 2.66 -16.14 29.71
N LEU A 268 3.89 -16.41 29.28
CA LEU A 268 5.07 -15.62 29.71
C LEU A 268 4.86 -14.14 29.39
N HIS A 269 5.09 -13.26 30.35
CA HIS A 269 4.96 -11.82 30.15
C HIS A 269 6.19 -11.25 29.45
N VAL A 270 6.09 -10.00 28.99
CA VAL A 270 7.21 -9.28 28.34
C VAL A 270 8.42 -9.22 29.27
N GLY A 271 8.21 -8.95 30.56
CA GLY A 271 9.28 -8.89 31.56
C GLY A 271 9.96 -10.24 31.81
N ASP A 272 9.22 -11.35 31.76
CA ASP A 272 9.78 -12.70 31.86
C ASP A 272 10.74 -12.98 30.70
N ILE A 273 10.37 -12.61 29.48
CA ILE A 273 11.18 -12.79 28.27
C ILE A 273 12.44 -11.91 28.31
N GLU A 274 12.29 -10.60 28.60
CA GLU A 274 13.44 -9.68 28.70
C GLU A 274 14.41 -10.13 29.79
N THR A 275 13.90 -10.52 30.97
CA THR A 275 14.73 -11.00 32.08
C THR A 275 15.42 -12.32 31.78
N ALA A 276 14.70 -13.29 31.19
CA ALA A 276 15.30 -14.55 30.75
C ALA A 276 16.44 -14.30 29.75
N THR A 277 16.23 -13.41 28.78
CA THR A 277 17.25 -13.02 27.80
C THR A 277 18.46 -12.38 28.46
N GLU A 278 18.26 -11.53 29.47
CA GLU A 278 19.36 -10.93 30.26
C GLU A 278 20.15 -12.00 31.03
N ILE A 279 19.47 -12.94 31.68
CA ILE A 279 20.12 -14.07 32.39
C ILE A 279 20.96 -14.88 31.40
N MET A 280 20.40 -15.23 30.23
CA MET A 280 21.11 -15.97 29.18
C MET A 280 22.35 -15.23 28.68
N LYS A 281 22.27 -13.90 28.55
CA LYS A 281 23.41 -13.08 28.17
C LYS A 281 24.52 -13.13 29.25
N ILE A 282 24.18 -12.95 30.52
CA ILE A 282 25.17 -13.02 31.62
C ILE A 282 25.80 -14.42 31.69
N ILE A 283 25.00 -15.47 31.52
CA ILE A 283 25.47 -16.85 31.42
C ILE A 283 26.46 -16.99 30.26
N THR A 284 26.11 -16.47 29.08
CA THR A 284 26.97 -16.49 27.90
C THR A 284 28.29 -15.79 28.17
N ASP A 285 28.27 -14.61 28.80
CA ASP A 285 29.45 -13.80 29.11
C ASP A 285 30.46 -14.54 30.00
N HIS A 286 29.97 -15.31 30.98
CA HIS A 286 30.80 -16.02 31.97
C HIS A 286 31.00 -17.51 31.67
N PHE A 287 30.42 -18.02 30.59
CA PHE A 287 30.57 -19.43 30.21
C PHE A 287 31.97 -19.72 29.68
N GLU A 288 32.66 -20.67 30.31
CA GLU A 288 33.93 -21.22 29.84
C GLU A 288 33.72 -22.63 29.27
N ALA A 289 34.08 -22.83 28.01
CA ALA A 289 33.87 -24.06 27.28
C ALA A 289 34.82 -25.23 27.67
N ASN A 290 35.37 -25.26 28.89
CA ASN A 290 36.29 -26.31 29.37
C ASN A 290 35.59 -27.39 30.22
N SER A 291 34.26 -27.29 30.35
CA SER A 291 33.46 -28.15 31.23
C SER A 291 33.13 -29.50 30.57
N SER A 292 33.18 -30.60 31.34
CA SER A 292 32.68 -31.91 30.89
C SER A 292 31.15 -31.96 30.72
N ALA A 293 30.45 -30.83 30.89
CA ALA A 293 28.99 -30.71 30.84
C ALA A 293 28.48 -29.85 29.68
N ILE A 294 29.30 -29.54 28.66
CA ILE A 294 28.92 -28.68 27.52
C ILE A 294 27.65 -29.17 26.85
N ASP A 295 27.52 -30.47 26.55
CA ASP A 295 26.33 -31.02 25.88
C ASP A 295 25.05 -30.73 26.68
N HIS A 296 25.10 -30.92 28.00
CA HIS A 296 23.97 -30.66 28.89
C HIS A 296 23.65 -29.17 28.98
N VAL A 297 24.66 -28.30 29.12
CA VAL A 297 24.45 -26.85 29.19
C VAL A 297 23.88 -26.33 27.87
N THR A 298 24.42 -26.77 26.74
CA THR A 298 23.91 -26.43 25.40
C THR A 298 22.48 -26.92 25.21
N ASP A 299 22.16 -28.16 25.59
CA ASP A 299 20.76 -28.65 25.56
C ASP A 299 19.83 -27.78 26.40
N SER A 300 20.25 -27.41 27.61
CA SER A 300 19.48 -26.55 28.53
C SER A 300 19.22 -25.17 27.93
N PHE A 301 20.28 -24.58 27.36
CA PHE A 301 20.26 -23.24 26.80
C PHE A 301 19.35 -23.18 25.58
N VAL A 302 19.46 -24.17 24.69
CA VAL A 302 18.62 -24.30 23.50
C VAL A 302 17.16 -24.60 23.89
N ASP A 303 16.90 -25.37 24.95
CA ASP A 303 15.53 -25.62 25.46
C ASP A 303 14.86 -24.34 25.98
N VAL A 304 15.63 -23.46 26.62
CA VAL A 304 15.16 -22.12 27.02
C VAL A 304 14.81 -21.30 25.77
N VAL A 305 15.69 -21.26 24.76
CA VAL A 305 15.40 -20.54 23.50
C VAL A 305 14.14 -21.09 22.83
N ASP A 306 14.04 -22.40 22.69
CA ASP A 306 12.89 -23.10 22.09
C ASP A 306 11.57 -22.72 22.77
N SER A 307 11.58 -22.67 24.09
CA SER A 307 10.43 -22.24 24.90
C SER A 307 10.09 -20.77 24.69
N LEU A 308 11.09 -19.89 24.59
CA LEU A 308 10.89 -18.46 24.37
C LEU A 308 10.37 -18.14 22.96
N ILE A 309 10.77 -18.88 21.94
CA ILE A 309 10.31 -18.69 20.55
C ILE A 309 9.07 -19.51 20.18
N SER A 310 8.46 -20.18 21.16
CA SER A 310 7.23 -20.96 20.98
C SER A 310 6.07 -20.08 20.49
N ASN A 311 5.13 -20.67 19.74
CA ASN A 311 3.91 -19.98 19.32
C ASN A 311 3.09 -19.38 20.50
N ARG A 312 3.26 -19.90 21.72
CA ARG A 312 2.59 -19.45 22.95
C ARG A 312 3.04 -18.07 23.42
N THR A 313 4.23 -17.62 23.02
CA THR A 313 4.80 -16.32 23.44
C THR A 313 4.58 -15.21 22.40
N THR A 314 3.94 -15.53 21.27
CA THR A 314 3.73 -14.60 20.14
C THR A 314 3.15 -13.25 20.57
N ASN A 315 2.14 -13.25 21.46
CA ASN A 315 1.49 -12.03 21.93
C ASN A 315 2.46 -11.12 22.71
N SER A 316 3.33 -11.72 23.54
CA SER A 316 4.33 -11.01 24.34
C SER A 316 5.46 -10.46 23.46
N TRP A 317 5.84 -11.19 22.42
CA TRP A 317 6.78 -10.71 21.40
C TRP A 317 6.24 -9.53 20.60
N GLY A 318 4.92 -9.47 20.37
CA GLY A 318 4.26 -8.33 19.71
C GLY A 318 4.60 -6.97 20.35
N ALA A 319 4.72 -6.92 21.68
CA ALA A 319 5.13 -5.70 22.40
C ALA A 319 6.62 -5.35 22.23
N LEU A 320 7.47 -6.32 21.88
CA LEU A 320 8.92 -6.18 21.70
C LEU A 320 9.34 -5.98 20.24
N MET A 321 8.41 -6.03 19.28
CA MET A 321 8.69 -5.90 17.84
C MET A 321 9.43 -4.61 17.46
N ASN A 322 9.21 -3.53 18.22
CA ASN A 322 9.92 -2.26 18.02
C ASN A 322 11.39 -2.31 18.46
N LYS A 323 11.74 -3.19 19.40
CA LYS A 323 13.10 -3.48 19.86
C LYS A 323 13.73 -4.69 19.13
N GLY A 324 13.30 -4.93 17.88
CA GLY A 324 13.77 -6.06 17.05
C GLY A 324 13.17 -7.43 17.36
N GLY A 325 12.25 -7.53 18.33
CA GLY A 325 11.57 -8.79 18.67
C GLY A 325 12.55 -9.89 19.12
N ALA A 326 12.34 -11.10 18.62
CA ALA A 326 13.14 -12.28 18.97
C ALA A 326 14.60 -12.23 18.48
N ALA A 327 14.99 -11.22 17.67
CA ALA A 327 16.37 -11.05 17.21
C ALA A 327 17.38 -10.97 18.36
N THR A 328 16.99 -10.39 19.50
CA THR A 328 17.86 -10.29 20.68
C THR A 328 18.21 -11.67 21.25
N VAL A 329 17.25 -12.59 21.33
CA VAL A 329 17.47 -13.96 21.82
C VAL A 329 18.35 -14.75 20.85
N ILE A 330 18.11 -14.61 19.53
CA ILE A 330 18.94 -15.24 18.49
C ILE A 330 20.39 -14.76 18.60
N ASN A 331 20.61 -13.46 18.78
CA ASN A 331 21.97 -12.91 18.90
C ASN A 331 22.72 -13.43 20.13
N VAL A 332 22.03 -13.58 21.27
CA VAL A 332 22.61 -14.17 22.49
C VAL A 332 22.93 -15.64 22.28
N LEU A 333 22.06 -16.38 21.58
CA LEU A 333 22.31 -17.77 21.20
C LEU A 333 23.52 -17.89 20.26
N ASP A 334 23.62 -17.06 19.23
CA ASP A 334 24.76 -17.05 18.29
C ASP A 334 26.08 -16.79 19.01
N GLU A 335 26.09 -15.89 19.99
CA GLU A 335 27.27 -15.59 20.82
C GLU A 335 27.66 -16.77 21.71
N PHE A 336 26.67 -17.42 22.34
CA PHE A 336 26.89 -18.64 23.13
C PHE A 336 27.44 -19.78 22.28
N ILE A 337 26.84 -20.04 21.12
CA ILE A 337 27.29 -21.06 20.16
C ILE A 337 28.71 -20.77 19.70
N SER A 338 29.04 -19.50 19.42
CA SER A 338 30.39 -19.10 19.01
C SER A 338 31.43 -19.42 20.09
N LYS A 339 31.09 -19.24 21.38
CA LYS A 339 31.97 -19.63 22.50
C LYS A 339 32.15 -21.14 22.60
N VAL A 340 31.09 -21.92 22.35
CA VAL A 340 31.15 -23.38 22.32
C VAL A 340 32.00 -23.88 21.14
N ALA A 341 31.79 -23.31 19.94
CA ALA A 341 32.45 -23.73 18.70
C ALA A 341 33.94 -23.39 18.66
N ASN A 342 34.35 -22.25 19.24
CA ASN A 342 35.76 -21.85 19.28
C ASN A 342 36.64 -22.75 20.17
N ASN A 343 36.05 -23.61 21.03
CA ASN A 343 36.81 -24.54 21.85
C ASN A 343 36.87 -25.95 21.21
N SER A 344 37.43 -25.99 20.00
CA SER A 344 37.45 -27.18 19.11
C SER A 344 38.11 -28.42 19.73
N ALA A 345 38.99 -28.25 20.72
CA ALA A 345 39.63 -29.37 21.43
C ALA A 345 38.66 -30.23 22.26
N VAL A 346 37.47 -29.71 22.57
CA VAL A 346 36.47 -30.38 23.42
C VAL A 346 35.40 -31.13 22.59
N LEU A 347 35.18 -30.72 21.34
CA LEU A 347 34.21 -31.32 20.43
C LEU A 347 34.77 -32.61 19.80
N LYS A 348 34.63 -33.74 20.51
CA LYS A 348 35.03 -35.07 20.00
C LYS A 348 34.14 -35.58 18.85
N GLN A 349 32.90 -35.08 18.75
CA GLN A 349 31.88 -35.41 17.75
C GLN A 349 31.00 -34.18 17.49
N ASN A 350 30.21 -34.20 16.41
CA ASN A 350 29.23 -33.16 16.12
C ASN A 350 28.18 -33.10 17.25
N LEU A 351 27.98 -31.91 17.80
CA LEU A 351 26.95 -31.64 18.80
C LEU A 351 25.68 -31.21 18.08
N THR A 352 24.63 -32.03 18.17
CA THR A 352 23.32 -31.73 17.58
C THR A 352 22.27 -31.58 18.68
N VAL A 353 21.50 -30.50 18.64
CA VAL A 353 20.35 -30.29 19.54
C VAL A 353 19.11 -30.02 18.70
N ALA A 354 18.11 -30.90 18.82
CA ALA A 354 16.84 -30.80 18.12
C ALA A 354 15.70 -30.56 19.11
N LYS A 355 14.95 -29.47 18.92
CA LYS A 355 13.75 -29.12 19.70
C LYS A 355 12.56 -28.86 18.76
N GLU A 356 11.45 -28.33 19.26
CA GLU A 356 10.20 -28.17 18.50
C GLU A 356 10.30 -27.06 17.45
N ASN A 357 10.98 -25.95 17.78
CA ASN A 357 11.05 -24.73 17.00
C ASN A 357 12.48 -24.38 16.54
N ILE A 358 13.50 -25.09 17.05
CA ILE A 358 14.91 -24.88 16.70
C ILE A 358 15.64 -26.21 16.47
N PHE A 359 16.49 -26.23 15.44
CA PHE A 359 17.48 -27.26 15.20
C PHE A 359 18.88 -26.64 15.15
N LEU A 360 19.79 -27.13 15.99
CA LEU A 360 21.17 -26.66 16.11
C LEU A 360 22.14 -27.79 15.80
N GLU A 361 23.16 -27.49 14.99
CA GLU A 361 24.32 -28.35 14.77
C GLU A 361 25.61 -27.56 14.93
N ILE A 362 26.54 -28.09 15.72
CA ILE A 362 27.93 -27.63 15.82
C ILE A 362 28.81 -28.81 15.40
N GLY A 363 29.56 -28.65 14.31
CA GLY A 363 30.36 -29.73 13.73
C GLY A 363 31.75 -29.26 13.33
N SER A 364 32.63 -30.22 13.06
CA SER A 364 33.98 -29.96 12.55
C SER A 364 34.25 -30.74 11.27
N VAL A 365 35.02 -30.15 10.35
CA VAL A 365 35.34 -30.72 9.03
C VAL A 365 36.85 -30.69 8.83
N GLU A 366 37.48 -31.87 8.74
CA GLU A 366 38.95 -32.00 8.58
C GLU A 366 39.47 -31.53 7.21
N GLN A 367 38.71 -31.77 6.13
CA GLN A 367 39.03 -31.31 4.76
C GLN A 367 37.79 -30.65 4.16
N CYS A 368 37.83 -29.32 4.07
CA CYS A 368 36.68 -28.53 3.67
C CYS A 368 36.66 -28.37 2.14
N SER A 369 35.68 -29.01 1.49
CA SER A 369 35.33 -28.78 0.08
C SER A 369 33.94 -28.15 -0.07
N LYS A 370 32.96 -28.71 0.64
CA LYS A 370 31.59 -28.22 0.72
C LYS A 370 30.99 -28.59 2.08
N ILE A 371 30.35 -27.62 2.74
CA ILE A 371 29.55 -27.85 3.95
C ILE A 371 28.08 -27.68 3.58
N LYS A 372 27.24 -28.58 4.05
CA LYS A 372 25.78 -28.53 3.90
C LYS A 372 25.14 -28.58 5.27
N PHE A 373 24.12 -27.76 5.51
CA PHE A 373 23.33 -27.78 6.74
C PHE A 373 21.85 -27.48 6.44
N PRO A 374 20.90 -28.23 7.02
CA PRO A 374 21.07 -29.54 7.64
C PRO A 374 21.59 -30.59 6.63
N ASP A 375 22.47 -31.49 7.06
CA ASP A 375 22.93 -32.62 6.24
C ASP A 375 22.21 -33.91 6.65
N SER A 376 21.05 -34.16 6.03
CA SER A 376 20.23 -35.36 6.29
C SER A 376 20.88 -36.68 5.84
N GLU A 377 21.92 -36.63 5.00
CA GLU A 377 22.62 -37.82 4.52
C GLU A 377 23.69 -38.32 5.50
N LYS A 378 24.26 -37.42 6.32
CA LYS A 378 25.32 -37.75 7.30
C LYS A 378 24.84 -37.85 8.74
N ASN A 379 23.83 -37.08 9.15
CA ASN A 379 23.34 -37.05 10.52
C ASN A 379 21.98 -37.73 10.68
N GLY A 380 21.93 -38.83 11.44
CA GLY A 380 20.69 -39.57 11.73
C GLY A 380 19.74 -38.93 12.76
N ASN A 381 20.10 -37.76 13.31
CA ASN A 381 19.35 -37.08 14.38
C ASN A 381 18.69 -35.76 13.95
N VAL A 382 18.54 -35.50 12.64
CA VAL A 382 17.85 -34.31 12.15
C VAL A 382 16.33 -34.49 12.37
N PRO A 383 15.61 -33.51 12.95
CA PRO A 383 14.18 -33.64 13.19
C PRO A 383 13.40 -33.70 11.87
N GLU A 384 12.32 -34.49 11.83
CA GLU A 384 11.53 -34.73 10.61
C GLU A 384 11.11 -33.44 9.91
N TRP A 385 10.66 -32.42 10.67
CA TRP A 385 10.24 -31.13 10.12
C TRP A 385 11.37 -30.36 9.41
N ALA A 386 12.63 -30.58 9.80
CA ALA A 386 13.80 -29.98 9.16
C ALA A 386 14.30 -30.82 7.96
N ILE A 387 13.96 -32.11 7.89
CA ILE A 387 14.24 -32.98 6.72
C ILE A 387 13.20 -32.77 5.62
N THR A 388 11.92 -32.69 6.01
CA THR A 388 10.80 -32.59 5.05
C THR A 388 10.81 -31.29 4.26
N ARG A 389 11.42 -30.24 4.81
CA ARG A 389 11.55 -28.95 4.13
C ARG A 389 12.90 -28.88 3.43
N HIS A 390 12.93 -28.25 2.26
CA HIS A 390 14.14 -28.13 1.45
C HIS A 390 15.08 -26.99 1.92
N ASP A 391 14.87 -26.49 3.14
CA ASP A 391 15.59 -25.35 3.72
C ASP A 391 17.04 -25.74 4.03
N THR A 392 17.99 -25.30 3.22
CA THR A 392 19.40 -25.70 3.33
C THR A 392 20.34 -24.55 3.03
N VAL A 393 21.52 -24.57 3.67
CA VAL A 393 22.67 -23.76 3.31
C VAL A 393 23.79 -24.65 2.79
N GLU A 394 24.40 -24.21 1.71
CA GLU A 394 25.59 -24.82 1.14
C GLU A 394 26.71 -23.78 1.05
N VAL A 395 27.83 -24.09 1.69
CA VAL A 395 29.01 -23.23 1.72
C VAL A 395 30.17 -23.96 1.06
N ALA A 396 30.69 -23.39 -0.03
CA ALA A 396 31.95 -23.83 -0.62
C ALA A 396 33.12 -23.25 0.18
N CYS A 397 34.08 -24.09 0.51
CA CYS A 397 35.24 -23.73 1.33
C CYS A 397 36.50 -24.40 0.79
N ARG A 398 37.67 -23.86 1.14
CA ARG A 398 38.98 -24.45 0.81
C ARG A 398 39.87 -24.38 2.04
N GLY A 399 40.22 -25.53 2.61
CA GLY A 399 41.09 -25.57 3.79
C GLY A 399 41.53 -26.99 4.16
N THR A 400 42.76 -27.12 4.66
CA THR A 400 43.37 -28.39 5.11
C THR A 400 43.59 -28.43 6.63
N GLY A 401 42.79 -27.68 7.39
CA GLY A 401 42.76 -27.67 8.86
C GLY A 401 41.31 -27.81 9.33
N GLY A 402 41.10 -28.51 10.45
CA GLY A 402 39.77 -28.84 10.99
C GLY A 402 38.92 -27.60 11.24
N LEU A 403 38.01 -27.32 10.31
CA LEU A 403 37.15 -26.13 10.32
C LEU A 403 35.88 -26.42 11.11
N THR A 404 35.63 -25.64 12.16
CA THR A 404 34.40 -25.74 12.95
C THR A 404 33.32 -24.86 12.35
N PHE A 405 32.10 -25.39 12.26
CA PHE A 405 30.93 -24.63 11.83
C PHE A 405 29.79 -24.77 12.83
N SER A 406 28.86 -23.82 12.78
CA SER A 406 27.60 -23.89 13.49
C SER A 406 26.45 -23.49 12.58
N GLY A 407 25.39 -24.29 12.55
CA GLY A 407 24.14 -23.98 11.86
C GLY A 407 22.95 -24.03 12.82
N SER A 408 22.08 -23.03 12.74
CA SER A 408 20.81 -22.99 13.48
C SER A 408 19.65 -22.75 12.52
N LEU A 409 18.63 -23.59 12.57
CA LEU A 409 17.40 -23.46 11.78
C LEU A 409 16.22 -23.20 12.71
N PHE A 410 15.54 -22.07 12.50
CA PHE A 410 14.38 -21.64 13.29
C PHE A 410 13.10 -21.79 12.48
N ARG A 411 12.17 -22.62 12.97
CA ARG A 411 11.03 -23.11 12.19
C ARG A 411 10.04 -22.03 11.74
N ASN A 412 9.59 -21.16 12.64
CA ASN A 412 8.67 -20.07 12.32
C ASN A 412 8.95 -18.85 13.19
N MET A 413 9.47 -17.80 12.55
CA MET A 413 9.82 -16.54 13.21
C MET A 413 8.93 -15.38 12.76
N THR A 414 7.96 -15.63 11.87
CA THR A 414 7.19 -14.59 11.16
C THR A 414 6.44 -13.65 12.10
N SER A 415 5.89 -14.17 13.19
CA SER A 415 5.07 -13.40 14.13
C SER A 415 5.84 -12.79 15.31
N ILE A 416 7.14 -13.09 15.45
CA ILE A 416 7.93 -12.71 16.63
C ILE A 416 9.22 -11.94 16.28
N MET A 417 9.59 -11.83 15.00
CA MET A 417 10.67 -10.98 14.51
C MET A 417 10.13 -9.79 13.74
N SER A 418 10.77 -8.63 13.91
CA SER A 418 10.44 -7.42 13.17
C SER A 418 10.62 -7.62 11.66
N SER A 419 9.67 -7.15 10.85
CA SER A 419 9.80 -7.13 9.39
C SER A 419 10.31 -5.79 8.83
N LYS A 420 10.87 -4.93 9.70
CA LYS A 420 11.44 -3.63 9.30
C LYS A 420 12.58 -3.84 8.30
N THR A 421 12.54 -3.07 7.22
CA THR A 421 13.52 -3.10 6.13
C THR A 421 14.15 -1.74 5.96
N LYS A 422 15.41 -1.69 5.48
CA LYS A 422 16.17 -0.45 5.26
C LYS A 422 15.40 0.58 4.41
N ASP A 423 14.64 0.12 3.43
CA ASP A 423 13.87 0.95 2.49
C ASP A 423 12.41 1.21 2.91
N SER A 424 12.01 0.82 4.13
CA SER A 424 10.65 1.01 4.65
C SER A 424 9.52 0.39 3.79
N MET A 425 9.82 -0.67 3.03
CA MET A 425 8.77 -1.46 2.36
C MET A 425 8.06 -2.37 3.37
N HIS A 426 6.73 -2.44 3.26
CA HIS A 426 5.93 -3.46 3.97
C HIS A 426 6.23 -4.84 3.37
N MET A 427 7.11 -5.58 4.06
CA MET A 427 7.45 -6.96 3.76
C MET A 427 7.13 -7.84 4.97
N GLU A 428 7.01 -9.14 4.73
CA GLU A 428 6.75 -10.17 5.73
C GLU A 428 7.74 -11.31 5.55
N ILE A 429 8.16 -11.91 6.67
CA ILE A 429 9.05 -13.08 6.65
C ILE A 429 8.22 -14.30 6.21
N ASN A 430 8.61 -14.93 5.10
CA ASN A 430 7.84 -16.01 4.48
C ASN A 430 8.65 -17.32 4.31
N ALA A 431 9.74 -17.45 5.06
CA ALA A 431 10.53 -18.67 5.14
C ALA A 431 11.12 -18.80 6.56
N PRO A 432 11.60 -19.99 6.95
CA PRO A 432 12.37 -20.18 8.17
C PRO A 432 13.58 -19.23 8.24
N VAL A 433 14.01 -18.90 9.46
CA VAL A 433 15.26 -18.16 9.65
C VAL A 433 16.40 -19.16 9.76
N LEU A 434 17.45 -18.98 8.96
CA LEU A 434 18.62 -19.86 8.94
C LEU A 434 19.85 -19.04 9.32
N ALA A 435 20.52 -19.43 10.40
CA ALA A 435 21.80 -18.87 10.84
C ALA A 435 22.92 -19.85 10.51
N PHE A 436 24.02 -19.37 9.92
CA PHE A 436 25.19 -20.21 9.68
C PHE A 436 26.47 -19.40 9.88
N SER A 437 27.41 -19.96 10.65
CA SER A 437 28.70 -19.35 10.97
C SER A 437 29.83 -20.37 10.88
N VAL A 438 31.01 -19.89 10.52
CA VAL A 438 32.25 -20.66 10.49
C VAL A 438 33.23 -20.08 11.51
N HIS A 439 33.79 -20.93 12.35
CA HIS A 439 34.59 -20.56 13.52
C HIS A 439 36.02 -21.08 13.34
N ASP A 440 36.83 -20.39 12.53
CA ASP A 440 38.29 -20.52 12.54
C ASP A 440 38.99 -19.29 11.88
N SER A 441 40.24 -19.06 12.28
CA SER A 441 41.10 -17.91 11.95
C SER A 441 41.74 -17.96 10.56
N ILE A 442 41.66 -19.10 9.86
CA ILE A 442 42.17 -19.27 8.50
C ILE A 442 41.03 -18.99 7.51
N THR A 443 40.82 -17.69 7.25
CA THR A 443 40.13 -17.11 6.09
C THR A 443 38.65 -17.47 5.88
N ALA A 444 37.78 -16.83 6.67
CA ALA A 444 36.39 -16.52 6.26
C ALA A 444 36.31 -15.67 4.96
N SER A 445 37.44 -15.19 4.44
CA SER A 445 37.56 -14.44 3.17
C SER A 445 37.45 -15.30 1.91
N ASP A 446 37.47 -16.63 2.02
CA ASP A 446 37.49 -17.56 0.87
C ASP A 446 36.18 -18.35 0.68
N ALA A 447 35.12 -18.05 1.44
CA ALA A 447 33.78 -18.57 1.19
C ALA A 447 33.20 -17.97 -0.10
N GLN A 448 33.70 -18.43 -1.25
CA GLN A 448 33.20 -18.04 -2.56
C GLN A 448 31.89 -18.79 -2.82
N ASN A 449 30.78 -18.04 -2.76
CA ASN A 449 29.41 -18.44 -3.10
C ASN A 449 28.73 -19.30 -2.03
N ILE A 450 27.94 -18.63 -1.19
CA ILE A 450 27.00 -19.28 -0.27
C ILE A 450 25.67 -19.40 -1.00
N THR A 451 25.18 -20.63 -1.11
CA THR A 451 23.88 -20.92 -1.72
C THR A 451 22.90 -21.31 -0.63
N LEU A 452 21.79 -20.61 -0.56
CA LEU A 452 20.70 -20.86 0.38
C LEU A 452 19.48 -21.28 -0.42
N VAL A 453 18.82 -22.35 0.00
CA VAL A 453 17.55 -22.79 -0.56
C VAL A 453 16.51 -22.68 0.55
N PHE A 454 15.38 -22.06 0.23
CA PHE A 454 14.24 -21.92 1.14
C PHE A 454 12.96 -22.42 0.48
N GLU A 455 12.13 -23.08 1.26
CA GLU A 455 10.75 -23.37 0.91
C GLU A 455 9.86 -22.32 1.56
N LEU A 456 8.94 -21.70 0.81
CA LEU A 456 8.07 -20.65 1.31
C LEU A 456 6.94 -21.21 2.20
N PHE A 457 6.47 -20.43 3.18
CA PHE A 457 5.27 -20.77 3.95
C PHE A 457 3.98 -20.50 3.14
N ASN A 458 3.95 -19.40 2.40
CA ASN A 458 2.81 -18.98 1.59
C ASN A 458 3.25 -18.60 0.17
N THR A 459 2.75 -19.30 -0.84
CA THR A 459 3.07 -19.03 -2.26
C THR A 459 2.29 -17.86 -2.86
N ASP A 460 1.28 -17.32 -2.16
CA ASP A 460 0.41 -16.24 -2.66
C ASP A 460 1.07 -14.85 -2.55
N LEU A 461 2.11 -14.73 -1.73
CA LEU A 461 2.89 -13.51 -1.55
C LEU A 461 3.75 -13.20 -2.80
N ALA A 462 4.05 -11.93 -3.04
CA ALA A 462 4.78 -11.50 -4.22
C ALA A 462 6.21 -11.02 -3.89
N ASN A 463 7.10 -11.07 -4.88
CA ASN A 463 8.46 -10.51 -4.84
C ASN A 463 9.34 -11.05 -3.69
N PRO A 464 9.93 -12.24 -3.83
CA PRO A 464 10.85 -12.77 -2.84
C PRO A 464 12.16 -11.97 -2.79
N SER A 465 12.55 -11.58 -1.58
CA SER A 465 13.77 -10.84 -1.27
C SER A 465 14.64 -11.65 -0.31
N CYS A 466 15.75 -12.15 -0.83
CA CYS A 466 16.81 -12.79 -0.05
C CYS A 466 17.48 -11.76 0.85
N SER A 467 17.33 -11.89 2.16
CA SER A 467 17.73 -10.86 3.11
C SER A 467 18.42 -11.45 4.33
N PHE A 468 19.20 -10.63 5.01
CA PHE A 468 19.83 -10.96 6.29
C PHE A 468 19.53 -9.91 7.35
N TRP A 469 19.65 -10.28 8.62
CA TRP A 469 19.41 -9.37 9.74
C TRP A 469 20.67 -8.52 10.05
N GLU A 470 20.57 -7.21 9.81
CA GLU A 470 21.62 -6.24 10.15
C GLU A 470 21.38 -5.66 11.55
N LYS A 471 22.37 -5.75 12.43
CA LYS A 471 22.29 -5.22 13.80
C LYS A 471 22.41 -3.69 13.77
N GLY A 472 21.49 -3.01 14.43
CA GLY A 472 21.53 -1.55 14.62
C GLY A 472 22.46 -1.11 15.76
N ASN A 473 22.48 0.20 16.00
CA ASN A 473 23.39 0.82 16.98
C ASN A 473 23.01 0.54 18.45
N SER A 474 21.77 0.19 18.73
CA SER A 474 21.24 -0.11 20.06
C SER A 474 21.07 -1.62 20.25
N SER A 475 21.24 -2.14 21.47
CA SER A 475 21.04 -3.56 21.78
C SER A 475 19.62 -4.01 21.44
N GLY A 476 19.47 -4.81 20.38
CA GLY A 476 18.20 -5.39 19.94
C GLY A 476 17.56 -4.68 18.75
N GLU A 477 17.91 -3.43 18.45
CA GLU A 477 17.44 -2.78 17.22
C GLU A 477 18.17 -3.35 16.00
N GLY A 478 17.46 -3.52 14.88
CA GLY A 478 18.00 -4.04 13.64
C GLY A 478 16.96 -4.00 12.52
N PHE A 479 17.40 -4.31 11.31
CA PHE A 479 16.54 -4.33 10.12
C PHE A 479 17.01 -5.40 9.14
N TRP A 480 16.09 -5.85 8.29
CA TRP A 480 16.43 -6.74 7.19
C TRP A 480 17.06 -5.95 6.05
N SER A 481 18.21 -6.44 5.57
CA SER A 481 18.96 -5.90 4.44
C SER A 481 19.16 -6.98 3.38
N SER A 482 19.11 -6.59 2.11
CA SER A 482 19.44 -7.47 0.97
C SER A 482 20.89 -7.28 0.48
N ASP A 483 21.65 -6.39 1.12
CA ASP A 483 23.02 -6.06 0.72
C ASP A 483 23.93 -7.31 0.75
N GLY A 484 24.51 -7.66 -0.39
CA GLY A 484 25.37 -8.86 -0.51
C GLY A 484 24.62 -10.18 -0.75
N CYS A 485 23.29 -10.17 -0.81
CA CYS A 485 22.46 -11.33 -1.16
C CYS A 485 21.67 -11.07 -2.45
N LYS A 486 21.56 -12.09 -3.30
CA LYS A 486 20.85 -12.01 -4.59
C LYS A 486 19.93 -13.20 -4.77
N LEU A 487 18.73 -12.96 -5.29
CA LEU A 487 17.83 -14.00 -5.76
C LEU A 487 18.41 -14.62 -7.04
N VAL A 488 18.62 -15.94 -7.02
CA VAL A 488 19.13 -16.72 -8.16
C VAL A 488 17.98 -17.34 -8.92
N GLU A 489 17.07 -18.00 -8.21
CA GLU A 489 15.94 -18.72 -8.80
C GLU A 489 14.72 -18.65 -7.89
N TYR A 490 13.53 -18.56 -8.48
CA TYR A 490 12.26 -18.65 -7.77
C TYR A 490 11.28 -19.48 -8.59
N ASN A 491 10.89 -20.64 -8.06
CA ASN A 491 9.88 -21.50 -8.64
C ASN A 491 8.54 -21.29 -7.93
N GLN A 492 7.61 -20.62 -8.60
CA GLN A 492 6.28 -20.32 -8.08
C GLN A 492 5.41 -21.56 -7.85
N GLN A 493 5.63 -22.65 -8.58
CA GLN A 493 4.82 -23.87 -8.46
C GLN A 493 5.22 -24.71 -7.25
N THR A 494 6.52 -24.74 -6.94
CA THR A 494 7.05 -25.50 -5.81
C THR A 494 7.27 -24.64 -4.56
N GLY A 495 7.17 -23.32 -4.67
CA GLY A 495 7.47 -22.39 -3.58
C GLY A 495 8.95 -22.37 -3.19
N LEU A 496 9.86 -22.83 -4.06
CA LEU A 496 11.29 -22.89 -3.77
C LEU A 496 11.99 -21.60 -4.21
N VAL A 497 12.78 -21.02 -3.31
CA VAL A 497 13.57 -19.82 -3.51
C VAL A 497 15.04 -20.15 -3.29
N THR A 498 15.88 -19.82 -4.27
CA THR A 498 17.34 -19.99 -4.18
C THR A 498 18.01 -18.62 -4.12
N CYS A 499 18.83 -18.41 -3.09
CA CYS A 499 19.56 -17.19 -2.81
C CYS A 499 21.07 -17.43 -2.88
N SER A 500 21.82 -16.47 -3.40
CA SER A 500 23.28 -16.43 -3.38
C SER A 500 23.73 -15.26 -2.52
N CYS A 501 24.49 -15.53 -1.46
CA CYS A 501 25.03 -14.51 -0.55
C CYS A 501 26.58 -14.56 -0.50
N ASN A 502 27.21 -13.45 -0.10
CA ASN A 502 28.67 -13.31 -0.02
C ASN A 502 29.22 -13.13 1.41
N HIS A 503 28.38 -13.32 2.42
CA HIS A 503 28.73 -13.22 3.83
C HIS A 503 27.96 -14.29 4.62
N LEU A 504 28.38 -14.56 5.87
CA LEU A 504 27.75 -15.52 6.78
C LEU A 504 27.08 -14.76 7.91
N THR A 505 25.76 -14.91 8.04
CA THR A 505 24.92 -14.22 9.04
C THR A 505 23.62 -15.02 9.29
N ASN A 506 22.52 -14.31 9.55
CA ASN A 506 21.18 -14.83 9.78
C ASN A 506 20.31 -14.46 8.57
N PHE A 507 19.87 -15.45 7.81
CA PHE A 507 19.16 -15.31 6.54
C PHE A 507 17.67 -15.59 6.68
N ALA A 508 16.87 -14.90 5.87
CA ALA A 508 15.45 -15.19 5.65
C ALA A 508 15.02 -14.75 4.25
N VAL A 509 13.86 -15.24 3.81
CA VAL A 509 13.17 -14.72 2.63
C VAL A 509 12.03 -13.83 3.08
N LEU A 510 12.07 -12.57 2.66
CA LEU A 510 10.99 -11.61 2.87
C LEU A 510 10.17 -11.49 1.59
N MET A 511 8.86 -11.40 1.72
CA MET A 511 7.93 -11.24 0.61
C MET A 511 6.96 -10.11 0.89
N SER A 512 6.44 -9.49 -0.16
CA SER A 512 5.41 -8.46 -0.03
C SER A 512 4.03 -9.12 0.09
N PRO A 513 3.16 -8.66 1.02
CA PRO A 513 1.75 -9.02 1.08
C PRO A 513 1.13 -8.93 -0.31
N ALA A 514 0.47 -10.00 -0.75
CA ALA A 514 0.05 -10.21 -2.11
C ALA A 514 -0.59 -8.95 -2.74
N VAL A 515 0.14 -8.42 -3.71
CA VAL A 515 -0.23 -7.33 -4.60
C VAL A 515 -1.41 -7.78 -5.49
N THR A 516 -2.65 -7.61 -5.02
CA THR A 516 -3.86 -7.71 -5.86
C THR A 516 -4.15 -6.37 -6.55
N VAL A 517 -3.95 -5.26 -5.83
CA VAL A 517 -4.29 -3.90 -6.30
C VAL A 517 -3.36 -3.42 -7.44
N GLU A 518 -2.03 -3.57 -7.34
CA GLU A 518 -1.11 -3.12 -8.39
C GLU A 518 -1.22 -3.98 -9.67
N LYS A 519 -1.47 -5.29 -9.55
CA LYS A 519 -1.70 -6.18 -10.71
C LYS A 519 -2.99 -5.80 -11.45
N ILE A 520 -4.08 -5.52 -10.73
CA ILE A 520 -5.34 -5.04 -11.32
C ILE A 520 -5.12 -3.69 -12.01
N HIS A 521 -4.43 -2.75 -11.37
CA HIS A 521 -4.12 -1.46 -11.98
C HIS A 521 -3.24 -1.60 -13.22
N HIS A 522 -2.19 -2.42 -13.18
CA HIS A 522 -1.34 -2.68 -14.35
C HIS A 522 -2.10 -3.35 -15.48
N GLN A 523 -2.97 -4.32 -15.18
CA GLN A 523 -3.82 -4.98 -16.19
C GLN A 523 -4.83 -3.99 -16.79
N ALA A 524 -5.51 -3.20 -15.95
CA ALA A 524 -6.46 -2.19 -16.39
C ALA A 524 -5.78 -1.11 -17.24
N LEU A 525 -4.63 -0.59 -16.82
CA LEU A 525 -3.89 0.44 -17.55
C LEU A 525 -3.37 -0.10 -18.89
N SER A 526 -2.92 -1.37 -18.92
CA SER A 526 -2.57 -2.06 -20.17
C SER A 526 -3.78 -2.22 -21.08
N ALA A 527 -4.94 -2.62 -20.56
CA ALA A 527 -6.16 -2.80 -21.35
C ALA A 527 -6.66 -1.47 -21.95
N ILE A 528 -6.72 -0.41 -21.13
CA ILE A 528 -7.09 0.94 -21.56
C ILE A 528 -6.15 1.41 -22.68
N THR A 529 -4.84 1.23 -22.50
CA THR A 529 -3.85 1.68 -23.49
C THR A 529 -4.00 0.92 -24.80
N VAL A 530 -4.18 -0.42 -24.76
CA VAL A 530 -4.34 -1.24 -25.97
C VAL A 530 -5.62 -0.88 -26.72
N VAL A 531 -6.77 -0.85 -26.03
CA VAL A 531 -8.06 -0.51 -26.64
C VAL A 531 -8.03 0.91 -27.20
N GLY A 532 -7.50 1.87 -26.44
CA GLY A 532 -7.39 3.26 -26.85
C GLY A 532 -6.49 3.43 -28.08
N CYS A 533 -5.31 2.82 -28.10
CA CYS A 533 -4.40 2.87 -29.25
C CYS A 533 -5.02 2.23 -30.50
N CYS A 534 -5.74 1.11 -30.38
CA CYS A 534 -6.45 0.50 -31.51
C CYS A 534 -7.53 1.43 -32.08
N LEU A 535 -8.34 2.05 -31.22
CA LEU A 535 -9.34 3.05 -31.64
C LEU A 535 -8.68 4.27 -32.28
N SER A 536 -7.57 4.74 -31.73
CA SER A 536 -6.79 5.84 -32.29
C SER A 536 -6.21 5.52 -33.65
N LEU A 537 -5.64 4.33 -33.86
CA LEU A 537 -5.14 3.90 -35.17
C LEU A 537 -6.27 3.90 -36.21
N ALA A 538 -7.45 3.36 -35.88
CA ALA A 538 -8.61 3.39 -36.76
C ALA A 538 -9.07 4.83 -37.06
N GLY A 539 -9.10 5.70 -36.05
CA GLY A 539 -9.44 7.11 -36.19
C GLY A 539 -8.46 7.85 -37.13
N LEU A 540 -7.16 7.68 -36.92
CA LEU A 540 -6.10 8.30 -37.73
C LEU A 540 -6.17 7.87 -39.20
N VAL A 541 -6.32 6.56 -39.47
CA VAL A 541 -6.49 6.04 -40.83
C VAL A 541 -7.72 6.64 -41.49
N THR A 542 -8.86 6.66 -40.78
CA THR A 542 -10.11 7.22 -41.30
C THR A 542 -9.97 8.71 -41.60
N THR A 543 -9.35 9.48 -40.72
CA THR A 543 -9.04 10.90 -40.94
C THR A 543 -8.17 11.11 -42.18
N SER A 544 -7.08 10.35 -42.31
CA SER A 544 -6.20 10.46 -43.48
C SER A 544 -6.93 10.14 -44.78
N VAL A 545 -7.75 9.07 -44.80
CA VAL A 545 -8.55 8.69 -45.98
C VAL A 545 -9.55 9.79 -46.35
N ILE A 546 -10.29 10.35 -45.38
CA ILE A 546 -11.28 11.41 -45.64
C ILE A 546 -10.60 12.66 -46.21
N TYR A 547 -9.48 13.08 -45.63
CA TYR A 547 -8.76 14.28 -46.07
C TYR A 547 -8.13 14.10 -47.46
N VAL A 548 -7.58 12.93 -47.77
CA VAL A 548 -7.05 12.61 -49.11
C VAL A 548 -8.18 12.49 -50.13
N TYR A 549 -9.30 11.85 -49.77
CA TYR A 549 -10.47 11.73 -50.66
C TYR A 549 -11.10 13.10 -50.97
N CYS A 550 -11.22 13.96 -49.96
CA CYS A 550 -11.75 15.32 -50.08
C CYS A 550 -10.67 16.35 -50.41
N TRP A 551 -9.46 15.92 -50.80
CA TRP A 551 -8.27 16.78 -50.92
C TRP A 551 -8.53 18.04 -51.74
N ARG A 552 -9.18 17.91 -52.90
CA ARG A 552 -9.47 19.06 -53.78
C ARG A 552 -10.35 20.15 -53.13
N MET A 553 -11.10 19.83 -52.09
CA MET A 553 -12.04 20.74 -51.41
C MET A 553 -11.53 21.22 -50.06
N VAL A 554 -10.70 20.42 -49.39
CA VAL A 554 -10.23 20.67 -48.01
C VAL A 554 -8.74 21.08 -47.98
N LYS A 555 -8.06 21.12 -49.14
CA LYS A 555 -6.64 21.51 -49.23
C LYS A 555 -6.38 22.83 -48.51
N SER A 556 -5.50 22.77 -47.53
CA SER A 556 -5.06 23.90 -46.71
C SER A 556 -3.71 23.58 -46.10
N ASN A 557 -2.93 24.60 -45.77
CA ASN A 557 -1.69 24.50 -45.00
C ASN A 557 -1.87 23.69 -43.71
N ARG A 558 -3.02 23.85 -43.05
CA ARG A 558 -3.40 23.08 -41.86
C ARG A 558 -3.74 21.62 -42.16
N ALA A 559 -4.32 21.34 -43.32
CA ALA A 559 -4.60 19.96 -43.73
C ALA A 559 -3.29 19.19 -43.98
N THR A 560 -2.27 19.85 -44.54
CA THR A 560 -0.94 19.24 -44.74
C THR A 560 -0.26 18.93 -43.40
N LEU A 561 -0.26 19.87 -42.45
CA LEU A 561 0.30 19.67 -41.11
C LEU A 561 -0.45 18.57 -40.33
N LEU A 562 -1.79 18.57 -40.37
CA LEU A 562 -2.62 17.55 -39.76
C LEU A 562 -2.35 16.14 -40.32
N LEU A 563 -2.19 15.99 -41.64
CA LEU A 563 -1.86 14.68 -42.23
C LEU A 563 -0.48 14.18 -41.81
N ASN A 564 0.50 15.06 -41.68
CA ASN A 564 1.82 14.71 -41.15
C ASN A 564 1.74 14.30 -39.67
N LEU A 565 0.94 15.02 -38.87
CA LEU A 565 0.70 14.67 -37.46
C LEU A 565 0.02 13.30 -37.34
N CYS A 566 -0.97 13.02 -38.20
CA CYS A 566 -1.64 11.71 -38.23
C CYS A 566 -0.66 10.58 -38.58
N ALA A 567 0.22 10.80 -39.56
CA ALA A 567 1.24 9.82 -39.95
C ALA A 567 2.24 9.57 -38.80
N ALA A 568 2.73 10.61 -38.14
CA ALA A 568 3.65 10.48 -37.00
C ALA A 568 2.99 9.72 -35.83
N LEU A 569 1.78 10.10 -35.43
CA LEU A 569 1.05 9.40 -34.35
C LEU A 569 0.71 7.95 -34.72
N PHE A 570 0.39 7.66 -35.99
CA PHE A 570 0.15 6.30 -36.45
C PHE A 570 1.39 5.42 -36.27
N VAL A 571 2.56 5.90 -36.72
CA VAL A 571 3.83 5.18 -36.56
C VAL A 571 4.18 5.03 -35.08
N ALA A 572 3.95 6.05 -34.25
CA ALA A 572 4.21 5.99 -32.81
C ALA A 572 3.37 4.91 -32.12
N TYR A 573 2.05 4.91 -32.32
CA TYR A 573 1.16 3.92 -31.70
C TYR A 573 1.40 2.50 -32.22
N LEU A 574 1.67 2.34 -33.51
CA LEU A 574 1.99 1.03 -34.08
C LEU A 574 3.29 0.47 -33.46
N THR A 575 4.32 1.31 -33.37
CA THR A 575 5.60 0.94 -32.74
C THR A 575 5.42 0.64 -31.25
N PHE A 576 4.56 1.40 -30.55
CA PHE A 576 4.29 1.20 -29.13
C PHE A 576 3.60 -0.15 -28.87
N LEU A 577 2.57 -0.50 -29.65
CA LEU A 577 1.84 -1.77 -29.51
C LEU A 577 2.69 -2.99 -29.84
N ILE A 578 3.52 -2.92 -30.89
CA ILE A 578 4.33 -4.05 -31.36
C ILE A 578 5.60 -4.23 -30.52
N GLY A 579 6.22 -3.13 -30.11
CA GLY A 579 7.62 -3.12 -29.69
C GLY A 579 7.87 -3.06 -28.19
N ILE A 580 6.99 -2.46 -27.38
CA ILE A 580 7.34 -2.12 -25.98
C ILE A 580 7.63 -3.34 -25.09
N LYS A 581 7.07 -4.51 -25.45
CA LYS A 581 7.23 -5.79 -24.74
C LYS A 581 8.30 -6.71 -25.34
N ARG A 582 9.07 -6.27 -26.35
CA ARG A 582 10.11 -7.08 -27.03
C ARG A 582 11.46 -7.03 -26.31
N THR A 583 11.49 -7.31 -25.00
CA THR A 583 12.71 -7.23 -24.16
C THR A 583 13.69 -8.38 -24.37
N GLN A 584 13.24 -9.52 -24.89
CA GLN A 584 14.07 -10.73 -25.10
C GLN A 584 15.21 -10.53 -26.11
N THR A 585 15.08 -9.58 -27.01
CA THR A 585 16.08 -9.28 -28.05
C THR A 585 16.57 -7.86 -27.85
N MET A 586 17.70 -7.68 -27.17
CA MET A 586 18.25 -6.37 -26.81
C MET A 586 18.33 -5.41 -28.01
N GLY A 587 18.79 -5.90 -29.17
CA GLY A 587 18.84 -5.10 -30.40
C GLY A 587 17.47 -4.58 -30.88
N ALA A 588 16.42 -5.40 -30.81
CA ALA A 588 15.06 -4.98 -31.20
C ALA A 588 14.46 -4.01 -30.17
N CYS A 589 14.81 -4.19 -28.88
CA CYS A 589 14.37 -3.32 -27.80
C CYS A 589 14.97 -1.92 -27.92
N THR A 590 16.30 -1.84 -28.15
CA THR A 590 17.00 -0.59 -28.42
C THR A 590 16.48 0.08 -29.69
N PHE A 591 16.28 -0.66 -30.78
CA PHE A 591 15.70 -0.10 -32.01
C PHE A 591 14.30 0.50 -31.76
N THR A 592 13.44 -0.23 -31.03
CA THR A 592 12.10 0.24 -30.66
C THR A 592 12.18 1.52 -29.83
N ALA A 593 13.05 1.56 -28.82
CA ALA A 593 13.22 2.73 -27.96
C ALA A 593 13.70 3.97 -28.75
N VAL A 594 14.67 3.80 -29.65
CA VAL A 594 15.17 4.87 -30.54
C VAL A 594 14.07 5.35 -31.48
N LEU A 595 13.35 4.43 -32.12
CA LEU A 595 12.29 4.76 -33.06
C LEU A 595 11.16 5.52 -32.36
N LEU A 596 10.73 5.07 -31.19
CA LEU A 596 9.68 5.78 -30.46
C LEU A 596 10.16 7.15 -29.96
N HIS A 597 11.40 7.27 -29.47
CA HIS A 597 11.97 8.55 -29.06
C HIS A 597 11.91 9.57 -30.21
N TYR A 598 12.32 9.16 -31.41
CA TYR A 598 12.25 10.01 -32.61
C TYR A 598 10.82 10.38 -33.00
N VAL A 599 9.94 9.37 -33.18
CA VAL A 599 8.61 9.60 -33.74
C VAL A 599 7.70 10.39 -32.78
N TYR A 600 7.80 10.17 -31.47
CA TYR A 600 7.05 10.99 -30.51
C TYR A 600 7.56 12.44 -30.50
N LEU A 601 8.87 12.69 -30.54
CA LEU A 601 9.38 14.06 -30.66
C LEU A 601 8.89 14.73 -31.95
N VAL A 602 8.93 14.04 -33.10
CA VAL A 602 8.37 14.56 -34.36
C VAL A 602 6.90 14.92 -34.19
N ALA A 603 6.09 14.07 -33.54
CA ALA A 603 4.68 14.38 -33.26
C ALA A 603 4.53 15.67 -32.42
N PHE A 604 5.33 15.85 -31.36
CA PHE A 604 5.29 17.07 -30.55
C PHE A 604 5.70 18.33 -31.32
N PHE A 605 6.76 18.27 -32.12
CA PHE A 605 7.14 19.43 -32.94
C PHE A 605 6.11 19.72 -34.05
N LEU A 606 5.39 18.71 -34.56
CA LEU A 606 4.24 18.91 -35.45
C LEU A 606 3.06 19.57 -34.71
N MET A 607 2.82 19.24 -33.44
CA MET A 607 1.81 19.93 -32.61
C MET A 607 2.22 21.39 -32.34
N LEU A 608 3.51 21.67 -32.13
CA LEU A 608 4.05 23.03 -32.06
C LEU A 608 3.84 23.79 -33.38
N ALA A 609 4.11 23.14 -34.51
CA ALA A 609 3.90 23.71 -35.83
C ALA A 609 2.41 24.05 -36.10
N GLU A 610 1.49 23.19 -35.69
CA GLU A 610 0.04 23.47 -35.72
C GLU A 610 -0.30 24.69 -34.86
N GLY A 611 0.20 24.74 -33.61
CA GLY A 611 0.03 25.89 -32.73
C GLY A 611 0.55 27.19 -33.35
N GLY A 612 1.78 27.16 -33.88
CA GLY A 612 2.41 28.28 -34.57
C GLY A 612 1.64 28.73 -35.81
N SER A 613 1.13 27.78 -36.62
CA SER A 613 0.30 28.10 -37.78
C SER A 613 -1.02 28.78 -37.39
N ILE A 614 -1.64 28.38 -36.28
CA ILE A 614 -2.85 29.04 -35.76
C ILE A 614 -2.50 30.44 -35.26
N ALA A 615 -1.42 30.57 -34.48
CA ALA A 615 -0.97 31.85 -33.94
C ALA A 615 -0.68 32.86 -35.05
N LEU A 616 0.03 32.46 -36.12
CA LEU A 616 0.32 33.33 -37.25
C LEU A 616 -0.94 33.81 -37.97
N MET A 617 -1.93 32.92 -38.19
CA MET A 617 -3.19 33.27 -38.84
C MET A 617 -4.03 34.26 -38.01
N VAL A 618 -4.02 34.11 -36.69
CA VAL A 618 -4.85 34.91 -35.77
C VAL A 618 -4.17 36.23 -35.39
N LEU A 619 -2.87 36.21 -35.13
CA LEU A 619 -2.12 37.37 -34.61
C LEU A 619 -1.48 38.23 -35.71
N SER A 620 -1.20 37.66 -36.89
CA SER A 620 -0.57 38.39 -38.00
C SER A 620 -1.29 38.13 -39.34
N PRO A 621 -2.55 38.59 -39.48
CA PRO A 621 -3.37 38.32 -40.68
C PRO A 621 -2.81 38.95 -41.97
N LEU A 622 -1.84 39.86 -41.87
CA LEU A 622 -1.23 40.57 -43.01
C LEU A 622 -0.04 39.83 -43.63
N ASN A 623 0.50 38.79 -42.98
CA ASN A 623 1.64 38.03 -43.48
C ASN A 623 1.18 36.82 -44.29
N LYS A 624 1.26 36.89 -45.63
CA LYS A 624 0.81 35.83 -46.56
C LYS A 624 1.90 34.79 -46.90
N ARG A 625 3.04 34.78 -46.21
CA ARG A 625 4.15 33.88 -46.53
C ARG A 625 3.82 32.44 -46.14
N ASP A 626 4.05 31.49 -47.05
CA ASP A 626 3.83 30.08 -46.75
C ASP A 626 4.97 29.52 -45.88
N CYS A 627 4.71 29.45 -44.57
CA CYS A 627 5.68 28.99 -43.58
C CYS A 627 5.66 27.46 -43.37
N VAL A 628 4.72 26.73 -43.99
CA VAL A 628 4.55 25.28 -43.76
C VAL A 628 5.80 24.46 -44.08
N PRO A 629 6.52 24.69 -45.19
CA PRO A 629 7.74 23.93 -45.47
C PRO A 629 8.81 24.08 -44.39
N TYR A 630 8.94 25.28 -43.81
CA TYR A 630 9.88 25.55 -42.72
C TYR A 630 9.46 24.87 -41.42
N PHE A 631 8.16 24.87 -41.12
CA PHE A 631 7.63 24.14 -39.97
C PHE A 631 7.85 22.64 -40.10
N LEU A 632 7.62 22.06 -41.29
CA LEU A 632 7.89 20.64 -41.54
C LEU A 632 9.38 20.32 -41.43
N ALA A 633 10.26 21.15 -42.03
CA ALA A 633 11.70 20.96 -41.93
C ALA A 633 12.18 20.99 -40.46
N GLY A 634 11.69 21.93 -39.65
CA GLY A 634 11.98 21.98 -38.22
C GLY A 634 11.43 20.77 -37.46
N ALA A 635 10.20 20.36 -37.76
CA ALA A 635 9.52 19.29 -37.04
C ALA A 635 10.10 17.88 -37.27
N TYR A 636 10.72 17.63 -38.41
CA TYR A 636 11.46 16.39 -38.65
C TYR A 636 12.96 16.51 -38.33
N GLY A 637 13.55 17.68 -38.55
CA GLY A 637 14.99 17.91 -38.42
C GLY A 637 15.47 18.07 -36.98
N ILE A 638 14.78 18.87 -36.16
CA ILE A 638 15.20 19.11 -34.77
C ILE A 638 15.17 17.82 -33.93
N PRO A 639 14.10 16.99 -33.98
CA PRO A 639 14.09 15.68 -33.33
C PRO A 639 15.23 14.76 -33.80
N ALA A 640 15.56 14.77 -35.09
CA ALA A 640 16.63 13.92 -35.62
C ALA A 640 17.99 14.30 -35.03
N VAL A 641 18.25 15.60 -34.85
CA VAL A 641 19.46 16.10 -34.19
C VAL A 641 19.46 15.71 -32.71
N ILE A 642 18.36 15.91 -31.99
CA ILE A 642 18.27 15.54 -30.56
C ILE A 642 18.57 14.06 -30.37
N VAL A 643 17.86 13.18 -31.09
CA VAL A 643 18.04 11.72 -30.98
C VAL A 643 19.43 11.29 -31.42
N GLY A 644 19.95 11.86 -32.51
CA GLY A 644 21.30 11.56 -32.98
C GLY A 644 22.39 11.94 -31.97
N VAL A 645 22.29 13.13 -31.37
CA VAL A 645 23.20 13.56 -30.28
C VAL A 645 23.04 12.65 -29.06
N SER A 646 21.81 12.31 -28.67
CA SER A 646 21.56 11.39 -27.56
C SER A 646 22.18 10.01 -27.80
N MET A 647 22.05 9.44 -28.99
CA MET A 647 22.65 8.15 -29.35
C MET A 647 24.19 8.18 -29.26
N VAL A 648 24.80 9.27 -29.76
CA VAL A 648 26.26 9.44 -29.73
C VAL A 648 26.76 9.67 -28.30
N ALA A 649 26.08 10.52 -27.53
CA ALA A 649 26.46 10.89 -26.18
C ALA A 649 26.36 9.71 -25.20
N THR A 650 25.31 8.88 -25.31
CA THR A 650 25.11 7.74 -24.41
C THR A 650 25.67 6.43 -24.95
N LYS A 651 26.20 6.39 -26.19
CA LYS A 651 26.65 5.16 -26.86
C LYS A 651 25.56 4.06 -26.85
N LEU A 652 24.30 4.46 -27.05
CA LEU A 652 23.10 3.62 -26.95
C LEU A 652 22.75 3.12 -25.54
N ASP A 653 23.55 3.46 -24.53
CA ASP A 653 23.22 3.18 -23.14
C ASP A 653 21.99 3.99 -22.71
N GLY A 654 21.12 3.38 -21.91
CA GLY A 654 19.83 3.92 -21.51
C GLY A 654 18.69 3.78 -22.53
N TYR A 655 18.91 3.23 -23.73
CA TYR A 655 17.84 2.90 -24.69
C TYR A 655 17.32 1.46 -24.50
N GLY A 656 16.31 1.31 -23.63
CA GLY A 656 15.69 0.03 -23.27
C GLY A 656 16.22 -0.56 -21.95
N ASN A 657 15.42 -1.40 -21.29
CA ASN A 657 15.80 -2.18 -20.12
C ASN A 657 15.11 -3.57 -20.13
N ASP A 658 15.38 -4.40 -19.13
CA ASP A 658 14.84 -5.77 -19.03
C ASP A 658 13.30 -5.81 -18.85
N ARG A 659 12.68 -4.68 -18.48
CA ARG A 659 11.24 -4.57 -18.20
C ARG A 659 10.44 -3.98 -19.36
N PHE A 660 10.98 -3.01 -20.09
CA PHE A 660 10.31 -2.32 -21.19
C PHE A 660 11.30 -1.64 -22.15
N CYS A 661 10.91 -1.54 -23.42
CA CYS A 661 11.72 -0.93 -24.47
C CYS A 661 11.47 0.59 -24.57
N TRP A 662 11.95 1.33 -23.56
CA TRP A 662 11.88 2.80 -23.48
C TRP A 662 13.15 3.43 -22.88
N LEU A 663 13.23 4.76 -22.88
CA LEU A 663 14.33 5.55 -22.31
C LEU A 663 14.44 5.35 -20.79
N SER A 664 15.65 5.06 -20.31
CA SER A 664 15.96 4.92 -18.88
C SER A 664 16.04 6.27 -18.17
N VAL A 665 15.45 6.34 -16.97
CA VAL A 665 15.49 7.52 -16.08
C VAL A 665 16.85 7.61 -15.37
N GLU A 666 17.47 6.48 -15.03
CA GLU A 666 18.72 6.40 -14.25
C GLU A 666 19.91 7.00 -15.01
N SER A 667 19.94 6.83 -16.33
CA SER A 667 20.96 7.40 -17.21
C SER A 667 20.79 8.90 -17.47
N GLY A 668 19.72 9.53 -16.99
CA GLY A 668 19.35 10.91 -17.32
C GLY A 668 18.85 11.13 -18.75
N LEU A 669 18.94 10.12 -19.63
CA LEU A 669 18.53 10.17 -21.04
C LEU A 669 17.04 10.52 -21.22
N PHE A 670 16.19 10.15 -20.26
CA PHE A 670 14.78 10.53 -20.24
C PHE A 670 14.55 12.05 -20.43
N TRP A 671 15.46 12.89 -19.93
CA TRP A 671 15.35 14.36 -20.06
C TRP A 671 15.59 14.87 -21.49
N ALA A 672 16.28 14.12 -22.34
CA ALA A 672 16.41 14.45 -23.76
C ALA A 672 15.06 14.41 -24.49
N PHE A 673 14.10 13.65 -23.97
CA PHE A 673 12.71 13.63 -24.41
C PHE A 673 11.83 14.60 -23.62
N ALA A 674 11.83 14.48 -22.29
CA ALA A 674 10.89 15.19 -21.42
C ALA A 674 11.09 16.72 -21.44
N GLY A 675 12.35 17.19 -21.52
CA GLY A 675 12.67 18.62 -21.55
C GLY A 675 12.05 19.36 -22.75
N PRO A 676 12.34 18.94 -24.00
CA PRO A 676 11.71 19.53 -25.19
C PRO A 676 10.18 19.45 -25.17
N VAL A 677 9.62 18.32 -24.73
CA VAL A 677 8.16 18.13 -24.64
C VAL A 677 7.54 19.14 -23.68
N LEU A 678 8.12 19.34 -22.49
CA LEU A 678 7.63 20.29 -21.51
C LEU A 678 7.63 21.73 -22.07
N ALA A 679 8.72 22.13 -22.73
CA ALA A 679 8.82 23.44 -23.35
C ALA A 679 7.75 23.66 -24.44
N ILE A 680 7.46 22.62 -25.24
CA ILE A 680 6.42 22.66 -26.27
C ILE A 680 5.03 22.78 -25.65
N VAL A 681 4.71 21.98 -24.64
CA VAL A 681 3.41 22.02 -23.94
C VAL A 681 3.17 23.42 -23.35
N VAL A 682 4.17 24.01 -22.70
CA VAL A 682 4.08 25.39 -22.17
C VAL A 682 3.86 26.41 -23.29
N THR A 683 4.61 26.29 -24.40
CA THR A 683 4.47 27.19 -25.54
C THR A 683 3.08 27.09 -26.19
N ASN A 684 2.57 25.87 -26.37
CA ASN A 684 1.22 25.64 -26.92
C ASN A 684 0.12 26.11 -25.98
N LEU A 685 0.34 26.07 -24.66
CA LEU A 685 -0.60 26.62 -23.67
C LEU A 685 -0.66 28.15 -23.80
N ILE A 686 0.49 28.82 -23.96
CA ILE A 686 0.54 30.27 -24.21
C ILE A 686 -0.19 30.61 -25.51
N ILE A 687 0.06 29.86 -26.59
CA ILE A 687 -0.63 30.05 -27.87
C ILE A 687 -2.14 29.90 -27.70
N LEU A 688 -2.62 28.88 -26.98
CA LEU A 688 -4.04 28.70 -26.71
C LEU A 688 -4.65 29.91 -26.00
N VAL A 689 -3.98 30.45 -24.97
CA VAL A 689 -4.43 31.64 -24.24
C VAL A 689 -4.49 32.86 -25.15
N LEU A 690 -3.47 33.09 -25.99
CA LEU A 690 -3.45 34.21 -26.93
C LEU A 690 -4.56 34.12 -27.98
N VAL A 691 -4.81 32.91 -28.51
CA VAL A 691 -5.89 32.66 -29.47
C VAL A 691 -7.26 32.87 -28.84
N LEU A 692 -7.48 32.39 -27.61
CA LEU A 692 -8.74 32.61 -26.89
C LEU A 692 -8.95 34.09 -26.58
N LYS A 693 -7.92 34.81 -26.13
CA LYS A 693 -7.98 36.25 -25.88
C LYS A 693 -8.40 37.01 -27.15
N GLN A 694 -7.79 36.69 -28.29
CA GLN A 694 -8.15 37.32 -29.55
C GLN A 694 -9.58 36.94 -29.99
N LEU A 695 -9.99 35.69 -29.80
CA LEU A 695 -11.33 35.20 -30.14
C LEU A 695 -12.41 35.96 -29.35
N PHE A 696 -12.23 36.13 -28.04
CA PHE A 696 -13.15 36.90 -27.20
C PHE A 696 -13.08 38.42 -27.44
N GLY A 697 -11.97 38.92 -27.99
CA GLY A 697 -11.80 40.32 -28.38
C GLY A 697 -12.52 40.72 -29.68
N VAL A 698 -13.04 39.76 -30.46
CA VAL A 698 -13.76 40.07 -31.71
C VAL A 698 -15.12 40.71 -31.40
N ALA A 699 -15.46 41.80 -32.11
CA ALA A 699 -16.73 42.52 -31.93
C ALA A 699 -18.00 41.63 -32.05
N ALA A 700 -17.94 40.56 -32.86
CA ALA A 700 -18.99 39.56 -32.96
C ALA A 700 -19.22 38.75 -31.67
N MET A 701 -18.19 38.59 -30.83
CA MET A 701 -18.30 37.93 -29.52
C MET A 701 -18.83 38.88 -28.44
N SER A 702 -18.59 40.18 -28.56
CA SER A 702 -19.17 41.19 -27.66
C SER A 702 -20.71 41.23 -27.71
N LYS A 703 -21.31 40.81 -28.84
CA LYS A 703 -22.78 40.76 -29.03
C LYS A 703 -23.47 39.51 -28.46
N LYS A 704 -22.74 38.50 -28.00
CA LYS A 704 -23.29 37.24 -27.46
C LYS A 704 -23.54 37.32 -25.96
N THR A 705 -24.44 36.47 -25.45
CA THR A 705 -24.66 36.30 -24.00
C THR A 705 -23.47 35.59 -23.31
N GLU A 706 -23.31 35.73 -21.99
CA GLU A 706 -22.23 35.05 -21.25
C GLU A 706 -22.28 33.53 -21.38
N ALA A 707 -23.48 32.93 -21.34
CA ALA A 707 -23.65 31.49 -21.55
C ALA A 707 -23.20 31.05 -22.96
N GLU A 708 -23.48 31.85 -23.99
CA GLU A 708 -23.04 31.57 -25.36
C GLU A 708 -21.54 31.79 -25.57
N LYS A 709 -20.95 32.79 -24.88
CA LYS A 709 -19.51 33.01 -24.84
C LYS A 709 -18.80 31.81 -24.21
N VAL A 710 -19.26 31.35 -23.04
CA VAL A 710 -18.72 30.16 -22.36
C VAL A 710 -18.88 28.91 -23.24
N LYS A 711 -20.06 28.67 -23.82
CA LYS A 711 -20.29 27.54 -24.73
C LYS A 711 -19.36 27.56 -25.95
N THR A 712 -19.14 28.73 -26.55
CA THR A 712 -18.22 28.89 -27.68
C THR A 712 -16.76 28.67 -27.26
N GLY A 713 -16.37 29.18 -26.09
CA GLY A 713 -15.04 29.00 -25.51
C GLY A 713 -14.73 27.54 -25.20
N VAL A 714 -15.60 26.87 -24.43
CA VAL A 714 -15.45 25.45 -24.08
C VAL A 714 -15.36 24.59 -25.33
N ARG A 715 -16.24 24.80 -26.31
CA ARG A 715 -16.18 24.09 -27.60
C ARG A 715 -14.82 24.28 -28.29
N SER A 716 -14.28 25.50 -28.29
CA SER A 716 -12.99 25.80 -28.93
C SER A 716 -11.83 25.13 -28.19
N VAL A 717 -11.86 25.13 -26.85
CA VAL A 717 -10.87 24.44 -26.01
C VAL A 717 -10.90 22.93 -26.26
N CYS A 718 -12.07 22.29 -26.22
CA CYS A 718 -12.19 20.84 -26.49
C CYS A 718 -11.68 20.44 -27.88
N ILE A 719 -11.82 21.32 -28.88
CA ILE A 719 -11.32 21.09 -30.24
C ILE A 719 -9.79 21.23 -30.32
N LEU A 720 -9.22 22.19 -29.58
CA LEU A 720 -7.80 22.53 -29.68
C LEU A 720 -6.90 21.68 -28.77
N LEU A 721 -7.39 21.24 -27.61
CA LEU A 721 -6.58 20.48 -26.63
C LEU A 721 -5.91 19.22 -27.22
N PRO A 722 -6.62 18.32 -27.94
CA PRO A 722 -6.00 17.09 -28.47
C PRO A 722 -5.04 17.37 -29.63
N VAL A 723 -5.29 18.44 -30.40
CA VAL A 723 -4.49 18.83 -31.57
C VAL A 723 -3.18 19.50 -31.14
N LEU A 724 -3.22 20.29 -30.07
CA LEU A 724 -2.04 20.96 -29.52
C LEU A 724 -1.23 20.08 -28.55
N GLY A 725 -1.68 18.86 -28.28
CA GLY A 725 -1.00 17.93 -27.37
C GLY A 725 -1.04 18.34 -25.89
N LEU A 726 -1.97 19.20 -25.50
CA LEU A 726 -2.02 19.74 -24.13
C LEU A 726 -2.49 18.70 -23.09
N THR A 727 -3.08 17.60 -23.53
CA THR A 727 -3.40 16.44 -22.68
C THR A 727 -2.17 15.78 -22.08
N TRP A 728 -0.98 16.01 -22.64
CA TRP A 728 0.28 15.48 -22.12
C TRP A 728 0.75 16.15 -20.82
N VAL A 729 0.11 17.24 -20.39
CA VAL A 729 0.38 17.85 -19.07
C VAL A 729 0.13 16.84 -17.94
N PHE A 730 -0.84 15.93 -18.10
CA PHE A 730 -1.10 14.86 -17.13
C PHE A 730 0.06 13.86 -17.03
N GLY A 731 0.87 13.74 -18.09
CA GLY A 731 2.06 12.90 -18.11
C GLY A 731 3.11 13.31 -17.08
N ILE A 732 3.21 14.60 -16.75
CA ILE A 732 4.14 15.12 -15.72
C ILE A 732 3.73 14.61 -14.34
N PHE A 733 2.43 14.67 -14.03
CA PHE A 733 1.89 14.17 -12.76
C PHE A 733 1.83 12.64 -12.69
N ALA A 734 1.83 11.96 -13.85
CA ALA A 734 1.82 10.50 -13.94
C ALA A 734 3.20 9.85 -13.75
N VAL A 735 4.30 10.62 -13.72
CA VAL A 735 5.66 10.08 -13.46
C VAL A 735 5.79 9.56 -12.02
N ASN A 736 5.04 10.14 -11.08
CA ASN A 736 5.04 9.67 -9.70
C ASN A 736 4.21 8.37 -9.58
N LYS A 737 4.73 7.38 -8.83
CA LYS A 737 4.05 6.11 -8.58
C LYS A 737 2.87 6.26 -7.63
N ASP A 738 2.87 7.29 -6.77
CA ASP A 738 1.83 7.53 -5.77
C ASP A 738 0.56 8.20 -6.37
N THR A 739 0.61 8.65 -7.61
CA THR A 739 -0.44 9.45 -8.26
C THR A 739 -1.27 8.64 -9.25
N LEU A 740 -1.91 7.57 -8.77
CA LEU A 740 -2.67 6.60 -9.57
C LEU A 740 -3.72 7.25 -10.50
N VAL A 741 -4.47 8.23 -10.00
CA VAL A 741 -5.51 8.93 -10.78
C VAL A 741 -4.91 9.58 -12.04
N PHE A 742 -3.74 10.22 -11.91
CA PHE A 742 -3.10 10.90 -13.04
C PHE A 742 -2.55 9.91 -14.07
N GLN A 743 -2.14 8.70 -13.67
CA GLN A 743 -1.74 7.65 -14.59
C GLN A 743 -2.92 7.18 -15.46
N TYR A 744 -4.10 6.97 -14.87
CA TYR A 744 -5.32 6.62 -15.61
C TYR A 744 -5.74 7.73 -16.57
N VAL A 745 -5.80 8.97 -16.09
CA VAL A 745 -6.15 10.14 -16.92
C VAL A 745 -5.18 10.27 -18.10
N PHE A 746 -3.88 10.16 -17.84
CA PHE A 746 -2.86 10.21 -18.88
C PHE A 746 -3.02 9.07 -19.90
N ALA A 747 -3.20 7.83 -19.44
CA ALA A 747 -3.37 6.67 -20.32
C ALA A 747 -4.62 6.81 -21.21
N ILE A 748 -5.75 7.25 -20.67
CA ILE A 748 -7.00 7.45 -21.43
C ILE A 748 -6.81 8.51 -22.51
N PHE A 749 -6.37 9.72 -22.15
CA PHE A 749 -6.26 10.81 -23.12
C PHE A 749 -5.14 10.59 -24.14
N ASN A 750 -4.02 10.01 -23.73
CA ASN A 750 -2.89 9.74 -24.61
C ASN A 750 -3.20 8.60 -25.58
N SER A 751 -3.80 7.50 -25.11
CA SER A 751 -4.15 6.37 -25.99
C SER A 751 -5.29 6.73 -26.96
N LEU A 752 -6.24 7.60 -26.58
CA LEU A 752 -7.37 8.04 -27.42
C LEU A 752 -7.09 9.31 -28.26
N GLN A 753 -5.89 9.89 -28.21
CA GLN A 753 -5.62 11.17 -28.88
C GLN A 753 -5.93 11.12 -30.39
N GLY A 754 -5.55 10.04 -31.08
CA GLY A 754 -5.85 9.86 -32.50
C GLY A 754 -7.36 9.77 -32.80
N PHE A 755 -8.12 9.11 -31.94
CA PHE A 755 -9.58 9.03 -32.05
C PHE A 755 -10.25 10.39 -31.80
N LEU A 756 -9.77 11.15 -30.81
CA LEU A 756 -10.25 12.51 -30.54
C LEU A 756 -9.98 13.45 -31.72
N ILE A 757 -8.82 13.33 -32.39
CA ILE A 757 -8.52 14.07 -33.62
C ILE A 757 -9.56 13.75 -34.71
N PHE A 758 -9.91 12.48 -34.90
CA PHE A 758 -10.94 12.09 -35.87
C PHE A 758 -12.30 12.72 -35.56
N LEU A 759 -12.78 12.61 -34.31
CA LEU A 759 -14.07 13.19 -33.91
C LEU A 759 -14.09 14.70 -34.15
N VAL A 760 -13.05 15.40 -33.72
CA VAL A 760 -12.98 16.85 -33.82
C VAL A 760 -12.85 17.33 -35.26
N GLN A 761 -11.94 16.73 -36.04
CA GLN A 761 -11.55 17.24 -37.36
C GLN A 761 -12.41 16.69 -38.50
N CYS A 762 -13.03 15.51 -38.34
CA CYS A 762 -13.87 14.91 -39.38
C CYS A 762 -15.35 14.99 -39.04
N VAL A 763 -15.74 14.62 -37.82
CA VAL A 763 -17.15 14.52 -37.43
C VAL A 763 -17.74 15.89 -37.06
N PHE A 764 -16.99 16.72 -36.34
CA PHE A 764 -17.48 18.03 -35.87
C PHE A 764 -17.08 19.22 -36.76
N ASP A 765 -16.15 19.03 -37.71
CA ASP A 765 -15.78 20.06 -38.67
C ASP A 765 -16.85 20.21 -39.76
N ARG A 766 -17.42 21.42 -39.85
CA ARG A 766 -18.48 21.72 -40.83
C ARG A 766 -17.97 21.67 -42.27
N LYS A 767 -16.75 22.14 -42.53
CA LYS A 767 -16.18 22.17 -43.89
C LYS A 767 -15.97 20.76 -44.42
N VAL A 768 -15.48 19.85 -43.59
CA VAL A 768 -15.29 18.43 -43.96
C VAL A 768 -16.64 17.75 -44.18
N ARG A 769 -17.62 17.97 -43.29
CA ARG A 769 -18.98 17.45 -43.47
C ARG A 769 -19.64 17.94 -44.76
N ASP A 770 -19.51 19.23 -45.08
CA ASP A 770 -20.09 19.80 -46.28
C ASP A 770 -19.41 19.25 -47.54
N ALA A 771 -18.08 19.05 -47.50
CA ALA A 771 -17.35 18.39 -48.58
C ALA A 771 -17.78 16.94 -48.80
N LEU A 772 -18.01 16.19 -47.71
CA LEU A 772 -18.52 14.81 -47.77
C LEU A 772 -19.96 14.74 -48.30
N ARG A 773 -20.83 15.67 -47.90
CA ARG A 773 -22.21 15.79 -48.41
C ARG A 773 -22.24 16.08 -49.91
N GLN A 774 -21.38 16.97 -50.38
CA GLN A 774 -21.28 17.29 -51.82
C GLN A 774 -20.79 16.11 -52.67
N ARG A 775 -20.05 15.17 -52.08
CA ARG A 775 -19.60 13.93 -52.75
C ARG A 775 -20.55 12.73 -52.59
N LYS A 776 -21.76 12.93 -52.03
CA LYS A 776 -22.84 11.94 -51.90
C LYS A 776 -22.42 10.61 -51.21
N LEU A 777 -21.65 10.65 -50.12
CA LEU A 777 -21.46 9.45 -49.30
C LEU A 777 -22.65 9.21 -48.33
N PRO A 778 -23.20 7.98 -48.24
CA PRO A 778 -24.52 7.75 -47.65
C PRO A 778 -24.60 7.85 -46.13
N TRP A 779 -23.48 7.94 -45.41
CA TRP A 779 -23.45 7.81 -43.94
C TRP A 779 -23.72 9.12 -43.18
N PHE A 780 -23.78 10.26 -43.86
CA PHE A 780 -23.95 11.60 -43.24
C PHE A 780 -25.30 12.28 -43.54
N THR A 781 -26.26 11.54 -44.10
CA THR A 781 -27.64 12.01 -44.32
C THR A 781 -28.58 11.49 -43.24
N SER A 782 -28.46 11.96 -42.00
CA SER A 782 -29.61 12.05 -41.09
C SER A 782 -29.32 12.94 -39.89
N THR A 783 -30.34 13.67 -39.44
CA THR A 783 -30.44 14.63 -38.31
C THR A 783 -30.30 16.12 -38.65
N ASP A 784 -31.29 16.64 -39.40
CA ASP A 784 -31.81 17.98 -39.13
C ASP A 784 -32.83 17.88 -37.99
N VAL A 785 -32.48 18.48 -36.85
CA VAL A 785 -33.46 18.92 -35.85
C VAL A 785 -34.18 20.12 -36.46
N ARG A 786 -35.47 19.96 -36.72
CA ARG A 786 -36.42 21.07 -36.96
C ARG A 786 -36.29 22.07 -35.81
N THR A 787 -35.57 23.17 -36.01
CA THR A 787 -35.86 24.43 -35.32
C THR A 787 -36.85 25.19 -36.20
N GLY A 788 -38.07 25.31 -35.71
CA GLY A 788 -39.09 26.14 -36.33
C GLY A 788 -38.66 27.59 -36.26
N ASP A 789 -38.37 28.18 -37.41
CA ASP A 789 -38.52 29.61 -37.65
C ASP A 789 -39.57 29.76 -38.76
N THR A 790 -40.81 29.93 -38.31
CA THR A 790 -41.95 30.29 -39.14
C THR A 790 -41.86 31.79 -39.45
N GLU A 791 -41.87 32.12 -40.75
CA GLU A 791 -42.37 33.35 -41.36
C GLU A 791 -42.02 34.72 -40.75
N MET A 792 -41.22 35.50 -41.49
CA MET A 792 -41.73 36.75 -42.10
C MET A 792 -40.73 37.30 -43.12
N ARG A 793 -40.96 37.04 -44.41
CA ARG A 793 -40.48 37.93 -45.48
C ARG A 793 -41.34 37.80 -46.73
N SER A 794 -42.52 38.42 -46.68
CA SER A 794 -43.30 38.79 -47.86
C SER A 794 -43.56 40.28 -47.84
N THR A 795 -42.76 41.06 -48.56
CA THR A 795 -43.20 42.30 -49.20
C THR A 795 -42.24 42.66 -50.34
N GLN A 796 -42.53 42.05 -51.49
CA GLN A 796 -42.87 42.73 -52.75
C GLN A 796 -41.94 43.85 -53.27
N LYS A 797 -41.31 43.57 -54.43
CA LYS A 797 -40.95 44.57 -55.45
C LYS A 797 -42.16 44.82 -56.35
N SER A 798 -42.59 46.08 -56.51
CA SER A 798 -43.12 46.65 -57.77
C SER A 798 -43.44 48.14 -57.58
N THR A 799 -43.04 48.93 -58.59
CA THR A 799 -43.13 50.40 -58.80
C THR A 799 -42.25 51.29 -57.94
#